data_AF-A0A4Z0GZS6-F1
#
_entry.id   AF-A0A4Z0GZS6-F1
#
_cell.length_a   1.000
_cell.length_b   1.000
_cell.length_c   1.000
_cell.angle_alpha   90.00
_cell.angle_beta   90.00
_cell.angle_gamma   90.00
#
_symmetry.space_group_name_H-M   'P 1'
#
loop_
_entity.id
_entity.type
_entity.pdbx_description
1 polymer ?
#
loop_
_entity_poly.entity_id
_entity_poly.type
_entity_poly.pdbx_seq_one_letter_code
_entity_poly.pdbx_strand_id
1 'polypeptide(L)'
;MRAVTEVRAAPHPAGGRIDLRWRNPPAREFATGRPFAGITVVRRERTFPLAPEDGDQVYLGPVVSAVSDTGARPLTTHYYTVFTLTSDDPPEATADEGSRAAAFATAAYGLGDALYRMLPAVHRRFDLPLTAADVAHAPAIAAALKQLPTGLRDRGQLYRFLSVAGSALDLVRSLAEGLADLHDPDRARPEFLAPLAQMIGWELDRTAPVSVRRSEITAAPYLYRGVGTVPNLRAIVNRYTRWYVQVAEMAQSIARSNTPPHFPVFAVAAGAQGWRGADDAGPVLGFGEQAIATGRRDGPAVLIGDRCGPFALRPGMRITVTADDRTPTTVVFAAADFRDIARATAEEVADVLDRNLSETTVSSDSSGKLVITSNTAGAGSAVRVESSLADLVTLEGAPGGRLSVFGSQRPRLCYETTEVPGGPGTIRMKTYRKGCWGEAGDVPTGSTAAGGPSGVELPGTEQRLFLVWVDQPGTKHSRLRYVQGTAQDPEAASLRTGHAEPFALTPGSRLVVRIGRCRAGVRFTRLDLTDPENVSAAELAEVLSHRLPGVEVTVLPDRTVRLATPETGGDQRLEIELDSSDAAAALGFGAGNAVATGTWGDGARWSAPRDVPVAALGRVAEPFAVVEDLHRVRLFWSAHDGTRWTIRTVRWEDGTWAGHEVVAEGGGGNREPAAVTVSGAGGDTLWVFWSKRQGTGTEDDVWTLMSRPLDLASGTWGPERPLTAPRPGPGRSADREPAPVRSSDGGLRVYFSSDRSGESGVWSLDMAPDGSVPAPPTPVLTGPPEDRWPVPVSVPGVGTDWLLFRSDRGVALSGLASRTLPPAEDRSAVPATAVASPPEAVAGARVLDTGTLRRYAGSTTVTLAAVNRNKRRRQWDDLLSYTPCKPRGAAFGEQLEDGDLYTRGTIALFISPLVPDAPLSAGLEEQLRPLLQRFLPIGTRAVLVFAPRTTTEYLYSPGHDIAESYADDYPYLEFFSDPGETVQAALPEWVTLLATTAGHVSADPHDLTTFRRRAWFPPPA
;
A
#
# COMPACT_ATOMS: atom_id res chain seq x y z
N MET A 1 39.68 -27.25 -23.73
CA MET A 1 38.53 -26.35 -23.91
C MET A 1 38.10 -26.40 -25.36
N ARG A 2 36.86 -26.82 -25.65
CA ARG A 2 36.38 -26.91 -27.04
C ARG A 2 36.23 -25.56 -27.78
N ALA A 3 36.42 -24.44 -27.09
CA ALA A 3 36.34 -23.09 -27.65
C ALA A 3 37.68 -22.58 -28.23
N VAL A 4 37.63 -21.53 -29.05
CA VAL A 4 38.83 -20.85 -29.54
C VAL A 4 39.46 -20.00 -28.44
N THR A 5 40.75 -19.71 -28.58
CA THR A 5 41.51 -18.90 -27.61
C THR A 5 42.27 -17.78 -28.32
N GLU A 6 42.75 -16.79 -27.56
CA GLU A 6 43.54 -15.66 -28.07
C GLU A 6 42.85 -14.88 -29.20
N VAL A 7 41.52 -14.72 -29.13
CA VAL A 7 40.78 -13.93 -30.12
C VAL A 7 41.21 -12.46 -30.04
N ARG A 8 41.61 -11.90 -31.19
CA ARG A 8 41.98 -10.49 -31.35
C ARG A 8 41.20 -9.90 -32.50
N ALA A 9 40.66 -8.70 -32.26
CA ALA A 9 40.02 -7.87 -33.28
C ALA A 9 40.85 -6.60 -33.44
N ALA A 10 41.20 -6.22 -34.66
CA ALA A 10 41.95 -5.01 -34.95
C ALA A 10 41.28 -4.19 -36.06
N PRO A 11 41.20 -2.85 -35.94
CA PRO A 11 40.75 -2.00 -37.04
C PRO A 11 41.69 -2.13 -38.24
N HIS A 12 41.12 -2.23 -39.44
CA HIS A 12 41.91 -2.17 -40.66
C HIS A 12 42.24 -0.70 -40.98
N PRO A 13 43.49 -0.36 -41.38
CA PRO A 13 43.87 1.01 -41.76
C PRO A 13 43.07 1.62 -42.94
N ALA A 14 42.30 0.80 -43.66
CA ALA A 14 41.56 1.22 -44.86
C ALA A 14 40.12 1.68 -44.54
N GLY A 15 39.72 1.69 -43.26
CA GLY A 15 38.36 2.04 -42.83
C GLY A 15 37.31 0.96 -43.14
N GLY A 16 36.20 0.99 -42.40
CA GLY A 16 35.01 0.15 -42.60
C GLY A 16 35.24 -1.35 -42.43
N ARG A 17 36.39 -1.76 -41.87
CA ARG A 17 36.81 -3.15 -41.79
C ARG A 17 37.50 -3.47 -40.48
N ILE A 18 37.23 -4.66 -39.96
CA ILE A 18 37.87 -5.22 -38.76
C ILE A 18 38.46 -6.59 -39.12
N ASP A 19 39.73 -6.80 -38.77
CA ASP A 19 40.42 -8.07 -38.95
C ASP A 19 40.44 -8.85 -37.63
N LEU A 20 39.92 -10.07 -37.68
CA LEU A 20 39.83 -11.00 -36.56
C LEU A 20 40.87 -12.11 -36.73
N ARG A 21 41.54 -12.48 -35.63
CA ARG A 21 42.48 -13.60 -35.57
C ARG A 21 42.34 -14.35 -34.26
N TRP A 22 42.54 -15.65 -34.26
CA TRP A 22 42.43 -16.49 -33.06
C TRP A 22 43.23 -17.79 -33.21
N ARG A 23 43.35 -18.53 -32.10
CA ARG A 23 43.93 -19.87 -32.04
C ARG A 23 42.81 -20.91 -31.92
N ASN A 24 42.76 -21.82 -32.88
CA ASN A 24 41.82 -22.93 -32.87
C ASN A 24 42.18 -23.98 -31.80
N PRO A 25 41.18 -24.60 -31.15
CA PRO A 25 41.40 -25.69 -30.21
C PRO A 25 42.00 -26.91 -30.92
N PRO A 26 42.86 -27.71 -30.24
CA PRO A 26 43.45 -28.90 -30.83
C PRO A 26 42.40 -30.01 -31.00
N ALA A 27 42.50 -30.75 -32.12
CA ALA A 27 41.51 -31.77 -32.51
C ALA A 27 41.23 -32.84 -31.43
N ARG A 28 42.19 -33.12 -30.54
CA ARG A 28 42.07 -34.06 -29.41
C ARG A 28 41.02 -33.68 -28.36
N GLU A 29 40.56 -32.43 -28.36
CA GLU A 29 39.56 -31.93 -27.41
C GLU A 29 38.12 -32.19 -27.88
N PHE A 30 37.99 -32.70 -29.10
CA PHE A 30 36.75 -33.15 -29.72
C PHE A 30 36.69 -34.68 -29.71
N ALA A 31 35.51 -35.24 -29.43
CA ALA A 31 35.34 -36.70 -29.35
C ALA A 31 35.47 -37.34 -30.75
N THR A 32 35.89 -38.60 -30.82
CA THR A 32 36.16 -39.36 -32.07
C THR A 32 34.96 -39.55 -33.01
N GLY A 33 33.74 -39.16 -32.60
CA GLY A 33 32.55 -39.09 -33.44
C GLY A 33 31.94 -37.70 -33.62
N ARG A 34 32.57 -36.65 -33.06
CA ARG A 34 32.11 -35.25 -33.11
C ARG A 34 33.28 -34.30 -33.41
N PRO A 35 33.95 -34.45 -34.57
CA PRO A 35 35.09 -33.61 -34.93
C PRO A 35 34.69 -32.12 -35.02
N PHE A 36 35.70 -31.27 -34.82
CA PHE A 36 35.60 -29.83 -35.09
C PHE A 36 35.33 -29.60 -36.57
N ALA A 37 34.10 -29.20 -36.91
CA ALA A 37 33.58 -29.20 -38.27
C ALA A 37 33.63 -27.82 -38.94
N GLY A 38 33.54 -26.74 -38.16
CA GLY A 38 33.51 -25.40 -38.70
C GLY A 38 33.54 -24.31 -37.65
N ILE A 39 33.54 -23.07 -38.11
CA ILE A 39 33.51 -21.88 -37.26
C ILE A 39 32.38 -20.98 -37.74
N THR A 40 31.67 -20.40 -36.78
CA THR A 40 30.79 -19.26 -37.03
C THR A 40 31.27 -18.05 -36.22
N VAL A 41 31.35 -16.91 -36.89
CA VAL A 41 31.71 -15.61 -36.30
C VAL A 41 30.48 -14.74 -36.38
N VAL A 42 30.00 -14.31 -35.21
CA VAL A 42 28.83 -13.42 -35.10
C VAL A 42 29.30 -12.09 -34.55
N ARG A 43 28.76 -11.00 -35.08
CA ARG A 43 28.95 -9.66 -34.54
C ARG A 43 27.65 -9.08 -34.00
N ARG A 44 27.78 -8.17 -33.05
CA ARG A 44 26.68 -7.33 -32.57
C ARG A 44 27.21 -5.97 -32.13
N GLU A 45 26.33 -4.99 -32.07
CA GLU A 45 26.62 -3.72 -31.42
C GLU A 45 26.27 -3.81 -29.92
N ARG A 46 27.00 -3.07 -29.07
CA ARG A 46 26.76 -2.89 -27.62
C ARG A 46 27.02 -4.09 -26.69
N THR A 47 26.93 -5.32 -27.15
CA THR A 47 27.21 -6.53 -26.33
C THR A 47 27.73 -7.68 -27.17
N PHE A 48 28.42 -8.63 -26.54
CA PHE A 48 28.85 -9.86 -27.20
C PHE A 48 27.64 -10.77 -27.51
N PRO A 49 27.58 -11.37 -28.72
CA PRO A 49 26.64 -12.43 -29.03
C PRO A 49 26.76 -13.61 -28.05
N LEU A 50 25.63 -14.10 -27.55
CA LEU A 50 25.57 -15.25 -26.64
C LEU A 50 25.33 -16.58 -27.38
N ALA A 51 24.75 -16.52 -28.58
CA ALA A 51 24.47 -17.67 -29.44
C ALA A 51 24.81 -17.36 -30.92
N PRO A 52 25.01 -18.38 -31.78
CA PRO A 52 25.24 -18.20 -33.22
C PRO A 52 24.19 -17.36 -33.97
N GLU A 53 22.96 -17.34 -33.47
CA GLU A 53 21.82 -16.59 -33.99
C GLU A 53 21.65 -15.18 -33.37
N ASP A 54 22.45 -14.84 -32.35
CA ASP A 54 22.34 -13.59 -31.58
C ASP A 54 23.15 -12.42 -32.19
N GLY A 55 22.91 -12.11 -33.47
CA GLY A 55 23.53 -10.98 -34.16
C GLY A 55 23.69 -11.17 -35.67
N ASP A 56 24.54 -10.34 -36.27
CA ASP A 56 24.89 -10.44 -37.69
C ASP A 56 25.98 -11.50 -37.88
N GLN A 57 25.73 -12.49 -38.74
CA GLN A 57 26.74 -13.48 -39.08
C GLN A 57 27.78 -12.90 -40.03
N VAL A 58 29.04 -12.87 -39.60
CA VAL A 58 30.20 -12.37 -40.36
C VAL A 58 30.84 -13.48 -41.19
N TYR A 59 30.90 -14.68 -40.63
CA TYR A 59 31.48 -15.85 -41.29
C TYR A 59 30.79 -17.11 -40.79
N LEU A 60 30.50 -18.03 -41.72
CA LEU A 60 30.09 -19.40 -41.44
C LEU A 60 30.74 -20.28 -42.49
N GLY A 61 31.53 -21.26 -42.05
CA GLY A 61 32.23 -22.11 -43.00
C GLY A 61 33.27 -23.02 -42.35
N PRO A 62 34.19 -23.57 -43.14
CA PRO A 62 35.23 -24.46 -42.64
C PRO A 62 36.13 -23.77 -41.63
N VAL A 63 36.88 -24.58 -40.88
CA VAL A 63 37.81 -24.13 -39.83
C VAL A 63 38.87 -23.19 -40.41
N VAL A 64 38.86 -21.94 -39.93
CA VAL A 64 39.86 -20.90 -40.24
C VAL A 64 40.42 -20.34 -38.93
N SER A 65 41.50 -19.57 -38.99
CA SER A 65 42.09 -18.89 -37.81
C SER A 65 42.06 -17.36 -37.92
N ALA A 66 41.49 -16.84 -39.01
CA ALA A 66 41.34 -15.42 -39.25
C ALA A 66 40.18 -15.14 -40.23
N VAL A 67 39.46 -14.05 -40.00
CA VAL A 67 38.37 -13.55 -40.85
C VAL A 67 38.45 -12.03 -40.87
N SER A 68 38.06 -11.42 -41.99
CA SER A 68 37.94 -9.96 -42.11
C SER A 68 36.48 -9.57 -42.30
N ASP A 69 35.96 -8.79 -41.36
CA ASP A 69 34.64 -8.19 -41.44
C ASP A 69 34.71 -6.92 -42.30
N THR A 70 34.09 -6.94 -43.48
CA THR A 70 34.05 -5.81 -44.42
C THR A 70 32.74 -5.02 -44.38
N GLY A 71 31.76 -5.46 -43.58
CA GLY A 71 30.45 -4.83 -43.45
C GLY A 71 30.32 -3.98 -42.19
N ALA A 72 31.42 -3.70 -41.48
CA ALA A 72 31.38 -3.02 -40.19
C ALA A 72 31.07 -1.53 -40.38
N ARG A 73 30.01 -1.05 -39.72
CA ARG A 73 29.66 0.38 -39.75
C ARG A 73 30.83 1.22 -39.22
N PRO A 74 31.33 2.23 -39.94
CA PRO A 74 32.40 3.11 -39.47
C PRO A 74 32.01 3.88 -38.21
N LEU A 75 33.01 4.19 -37.39
CA LEU A 75 32.90 4.91 -36.12
C LEU A 75 31.98 4.19 -35.11
N THR A 76 31.96 2.86 -35.15
CA THR A 76 31.18 2.03 -34.23
C THR A 76 32.07 0.93 -33.64
N THR A 77 31.93 0.67 -32.33
CA THR A 77 32.54 -0.51 -31.69
C THR A 77 31.68 -1.74 -31.96
N HIS A 78 32.27 -2.74 -32.60
CA HIS A 78 31.64 -4.04 -32.86
C HIS A 78 32.17 -5.10 -31.91
N TYR A 79 31.29 -6.00 -31.50
CA TYR A 79 31.53 -7.08 -30.54
C TYR A 79 31.38 -8.41 -31.24
N TYR A 80 32.43 -9.23 -31.18
CA TYR A 80 32.50 -10.51 -31.88
C TYR A 80 32.57 -11.66 -30.88
N THR A 81 31.82 -12.72 -31.18
CA THR A 81 31.98 -14.04 -30.55
C THR A 81 32.29 -15.06 -31.63
N VAL A 82 33.36 -15.82 -31.43
CA VAL A 82 33.77 -16.91 -32.32
C VAL A 82 33.31 -18.24 -31.71
N PHE A 83 32.35 -18.89 -32.36
CA PHE A 83 31.84 -20.19 -31.95
C PHE A 83 32.48 -21.31 -32.77
N THR A 84 32.89 -22.36 -32.09
CA THR A 84 33.30 -23.62 -32.72
C THR A 84 32.08 -24.50 -32.95
N LEU A 85 31.97 -25.11 -34.13
CA LEU A 85 30.87 -26.00 -34.50
C LEU A 85 31.34 -27.46 -34.54
N THR A 86 30.56 -28.37 -33.97
CA THR A 86 30.73 -29.83 -34.15
C THR A 86 30.02 -30.31 -35.41
N SER A 87 30.32 -31.55 -35.84
CA SER A 87 29.66 -32.19 -36.98
C SER A 87 28.30 -32.84 -36.65
N ASP A 88 27.68 -32.51 -35.52
CA ASP A 88 26.36 -33.04 -35.13
C ASP A 88 25.23 -32.47 -36.01
N ASP A 89 24.05 -33.11 -36.01
CA ASP A 89 22.82 -32.59 -36.61
C ASP A 89 21.73 -32.47 -35.51
N PRO A 90 21.42 -31.24 -35.03
CA PRO A 90 22.03 -29.96 -35.41
C PRO A 90 23.45 -29.76 -34.82
N PRO A 91 24.29 -28.91 -35.44
CA PRO A 91 25.65 -28.67 -34.99
C PRO A 91 25.70 -27.98 -33.62
N GLU A 92 26.50 -28.52 -32.69
CA GLU A 92 26.68 -27.92 -31.37
C GLU A 92 27.67 -26.75 -31.46
N ALA A 93 27.25 -25.56 -31.04
CA ALA A 93 28.08 -24.37 -31.00
C ALA A 93 28.65 -24.15 -29.59
N THR A 94 29.96 -23.97 -29.49
CA THR A 94 30.63 -23.72 -28.20
C THR A 94 31.46 -22.43 -28.27
N ALA A 95 31.34 -21.59 -27.23
CA ALA A 95 32.17 -20.41 -27.02
C ALA A 95 32.31 -20.13 -25.52
N ASP A 96 33.42 -19.53 -25.10
CA ASP A 96 33.66 -19.06 -23.73
C ASP A 96 34.02 -17.57 -23.71
N GLU A 97 34.52 -17.05 -22.58
CA GLU A 97 34.96 -15.66 -22.48
C GLU A 97 36.22 -15.38 -23.33
N GLY A 98 37.08 -16.38 -23.55
CA GLY A 98 38.27 -16.31 -24.40
C GLY A 98 37.97 -16.27 -25.90
N SER A 99 36.75 -16.68 -26.30
CA SER A 99 36.22 -16.61 -27.67
C SER A 99 35.76 -15.21 -28.11
N ARG A 100 35.89 -14.18 -27.26
CA ARG A 100 35.28 -12.87 -27.48
C ARG A 100 36.32 -11.78 -27.77
N ALA A 101 36.01 -10.88 -28.69
CA ALA A 101 36.84 -9.71 -28.97
C ALA A 101 35.98 -8.52 -29.43
N ALA A 102 36.43 -7.30 -29.13
CA ALA A 102 35.78 -6.08 -29.59
C ALA A 102 36.79 -5.16 -30.29
N ALA A 103 36.35 -4.46 -31.33
CA ALA A 103 37.16 -3.48 -32.03
C ALA A 103 36.31 -2.31 -32.54
N PHE A 104 36.93 -1.14 -32.59
CA PHE A 104 36.34 0.07 -33.17
C PHE A 104 36.58 0.09 -34.67
N ALA A 105 35.52 0.12 -35.47
CA ALA A 105 35.63 0.24 -36.92
C ALA A 105 35.98 1.68 -37.31
N THR A 106 37.10 1.88 -38.00
CA THR A 106 37.54 3.21 -38.44
C THR A 106 36.79 3.66 -39.70
N ALA A 107 36.81 4.95 -40.01
CA ALA A 107 36.29 5.49 -41.25
C ALA A 107 37.43 5.77 -42.23
N ALA A 108 37.11 5.68 -43.54
CA ALA A 108 38.01 6.13 -44.59
C ALA A 108 37.66 7.58 -44.93
N TYR A 109 38.52 8.53 -44.57
CA TYR A 109 38.33 9.95 -44.92
C TYR A 109 39.05 10.32 -46.22
N GLY A 110 39.88 9.42 -46.75
CA GLY A 110 40.60 9.65 -48.00
C GLY A 110 41.68 10.73 -47.85
N LEU A 111 42.29 10.87 -46.66
CA LEU A 111 43.32 11.89 -46.44
C LEU A 111 44.55 11.67 -47.32
N GLY A 112 44.85 10.44 -47.72
CA GLY A 112 45.89 10.16 -48.72
C GLY A 112 45.61 10.81 -50.07
N ASP A 113 44.36 10.79 -50.53
CA ASP A 113 43.93 11.45 -51.77
C ASP A 113 43.93 12.96 -51.64
N ALA A 114 43.58 13.48 -50.47
CA ALA A 114 43.65 14.91 -50.18
C ALA A 114 45.11 15.39 -50.22
N LEU A 115 46.02 14.69 -49.54
CA LEU A 115 47.46 14.99 -49.55
C LEU A 115 48.05 14.92 -50.95
N TYR A 116 47.70 13.89 -51.73
CA TYR A 116 48.16 13.78 -53.12
C TYR A 116 47.64 14.94 -53.98
N ARG A 117 46.38 15.36 -53.81
CA ARG A 117 45.80 16.51 -54.53
C ARG A 117 46.45 17.84 -54.17
N MET A 118 46.96 17.98 -52.95
CA MET A 118 47.68 19.18 -52.51
C MET A 118 49.08 19.30 -53.12
N LEU A 119 49.64 18.22 -53.69
CA LEU A 119 50.93 18.29 -54.37
C LEU A 119 50.88 19.17 -55.63
N PRO A 120 51.94 19.94 -55.91
CA PRO A 120 52.12 20.63 -57.19
C PRO A 120 51.87 19.70 -58.38
N ALA A 121 51.20 20.21 -59.42
CA ALA A 121 50.79 19.42 -60.58
C ALA A 121 51.95 18.68 -61.27
N VAL A 122 53.17 19.22 -61.19
CA VAL A 122 54.38 18.59 -61.73
C VAL A 122 54.62 17.20 -61.13
N HIS A 123 54.49 17.02 -59.82
CA HIS A 123 54.71 15.73 -59.17
C HIS A 123 53.63 14.72 -59.51
N ARG A 124 52.37 15.17 -59.66
CA ARG A 124 51.26 14.32 -60.08
C ARG A 124 51.36 13.87 -61.54
N ARG A 125 51.91 14.72 -62.41
CA ARG A 125 52.11 14.40 -63.84
C ARG A 125 53.16 13.31 -64.05
N PHE A 126 54.18 13.27 -63.19
CA PHE A 126 55.26 12.29 -63.27
C PHE A 126 55.02 11.01 -62.45
N ASP A 127 53.93 10.96 -61.66
CA ASP A 127 53.57 9.77 -60.87
C ASP A 127 52.83 8.73 -61.73
N LEU A 128 53.57 8.07 -62.62
CA LEU A 128 53.05 7.05 -63.53
C LEU A 128 53.06 5.65 -62.88
N PRO A 129 52.09 4.77 -63.21
CA PRO A 129 52.13 3.38 -62.77
C PRO A 129 53.32 2.64 -63.38
N LEU A 130 53.80 1.62 -62.67
CA LEU A 130 54.87 0.75 -63.15
C LEU A 130 54.41 -0.01 -64.39
N THR A 131 55.21 0.00 -65.45
CA THR A 131 54.92 -0.74 -66.68
C THR A 131 55.31 -2.22 -66.55
N ALA A 132 54.79 -3.06 -67.46
CA ALA A 132 55.17 -4.47 -67.50
C ALA A 132 56.69 -4.68 -67.69
N ALA A 133 57.39 -3.75 -68.37
CA ALA A 133 58.84 -3.78 -68.56
C ALA A 133 59.61 -3.48 -67.27
N ASP A 134 59.10 -2.55 -66.44
CA ASP A 134 59.69 -2.19 -65.15
C ASP A 134 59.59 -3.35 -64.14
N VAL A 135 58.49 -4.10 -64.19
CA VAL A 135 58.20 -5.21 -63.28
C VAL A 135 58.90 -6.51 -63.71
N ALA A 136 59.19 -6.68 -65.01
CA ALA A 136 59.85 -7.87 -65.55
C ALA A 136 61.23 -8.15 -64.94
N HIS A 137 61.93 -7.12 -64.49
CA HIS A 137 63.28 -7.22 -63.91
C HIS A 137 63.28 -7.24 -62.36
N ALA A 138 62.11 -7.25 -61.71
CA ALA A 138 61.98 -7.17 -60.25
C ALA A 138 60.86 -8.10 -59.73
N PRO A 139 61.10 -9.43 -59.62
CA PRO A 139 60.09 -10.41 -59.25
C PRO A 139 59.49 -10.18 -57.84
N ALA A 140 60.26 -9.61 -56.92
CA ALA A 140 59.76 -9.21 -55.60
C ALA A 140 58.71 -8.09 -55.68
N ILE A 141 58.89 -7.11 -56.56
CA ILE A 141 57.93 -6.03 -56.80
C ILE A 141 56.69 -6.58 -57.50
N ALA A 142 56.86 -7.50 -58.46
CA ALA A 142 55.74 -8.19 -59.12
C ALA A 142 54.86 -8.96 -58.12
N ALA A 143 55.48 -9.65 -57.15
CA ALA A 143 54.78 -10.34 -56.08
C ALA A 143 54.08 -9.37 -55.13
N ALA A 144 54.74 -8.28 -54.72
CA ALA A 144 54.15 -7.25 -53.85
C ALA A 144 52.96 -6.53 -54.52
N LEU A 145 53.05 -6.19 -55.80
CA LEU A 145 51.96 -5.56 -56.55
C LEU A 145 50.71 -6.45 -56.63
N LYS A 146 50.89 -7.77 -56.74
CA LYS A 146 49.77 -8.73 -56.71
C LYS A 146 49.08 -8.80 -55.35
N GLN A 147 49.78 -8.47 -54.26
CA GLN A 147 49.21 -8.43 -52.91
C GLN A 147 48.48 -7.12 -52.60
N LEU A 148 48.68 -6.05 -53.39
CA LEU A 148 47.98 -4.78 -53.19
C LEU A 148 46.49 -4.86 -53.54
N PRO A 149 45.63 -4.05 -52.89
CA PRO A 149 44.25 -3.83 -53.29
C PRO A 149 44.15 -3.41 -54.76
N THR A 150 43.11 -3.88 -55.46
CA THR A 150 42.91 -3.63 -56.90
C THR A 150 42.98 -2.14 -57.26
N GLY A 151 42.40 -1.26 -56.45
CA GLY A 151 42.43 0.19 -56.66
C GLY A 151 43.80 0.88 -56.53
N LEU A 152 44.83 0.18 -56.00
CA LEU A 152 46.19 0.69 -55.82
C LEU A 152 47.19 0.10 -56.83
N ARG A 153 46.83 -0.96 -57.56
CA ARG A 153 47.73 -1.66 -58.50
C ARG A 153 48.14 -0.75 -59.65
N ASP A 154 47.17 -0.03 -60.21
CA ASP A 154 47.33 0.83 -61.39
C ASP A 154 47.65 2.29 -61.05
N ARG A 155 48.00 2.56 -59.79
CA ARG A 155 48.37 3.90 -59.31
C ARG A 155 49.89 4.09 -59.32
N GLY A 156 50.31 5.35 -59.44
CA GLY A 156 51.72 5.74 -59.37
C GLY A 156 52.36 5.43 -58.00
N GLN A 157 53.69 5.38 -57.98
CA GLN A 157 54.46 5.04 -56.78
C GLN A 157 54.29 6.06 -55.65
N LEU A 158 54.23 7.37 -55.98
CA LEU A 158 54.08 8.45 -55.02
C LEU A 158 52.68 8.46 -54.41
N TYR A 159 51.64 8.22 -55.21
CA TYR A 159 50.28 8.03 -54.71
C TYR A 159 50.23 6.87 -53.72
N ARG A 160 50.78 5.69 -54.07
CA ARG A 160 50.83 4.54 -53.15
C ARG A 160 51.55 4.84 -51.83
N PHE A 161 52.68 5.55 -51.90
CA PHE A 161 53.42 5.97 -50.71
C PHE A 161 52.55 6.87 -49.81
N LEU A 162 51.89 7.87 -50.39
CA LEU A 162 51.01 8.77 -49.64
C LEU A 162 49.73 8.10 -49.15
N SER A 163 49.22 7.07 -49.83
CA SER A 163 48.10 6.26 -49.32
C SER A 163 48.45 5.54 -48.02
N VAL A 164 49.71 5.12 -47.82
CA VAL A 164 50.16 4.50 -46.56
C VAL A 164 50.12 5.54 -45.44
N ALA A 165 50.70 6.72 -45.64
CA ALA A 165 50.65 7.80 -44.65
C ALA A 165 49.21 8.29 -44.38
N GLY A 166 48.40 8.41 -45.44
CA GLY A 166 47.01 8.82 -45.36
C GLY A 166 46.14 7.84 -44.58
N SER A 167 46.35 6.53 -44.73
CA SER A 167 45.61 5.51 -43.97
C SER A 167 45.91 5.57 -42.46
N ALA A 168 47.15 5.90 -42.08
CA ALA A 168 47.49 6.16 -40.68
C ALA A 168 46.83 7.45 -40.14
N LEU A 169 46.72 8.51 -40.96
CA LEU A 169 46.02 9.74 -40.56
C LEU A 169 44.50 9.53 -40.44
N ASP A 170 43.90 8.75 -41.33
CA ASP A 170 42.49 8.35 -41.26
C ASP A 170 42.23 7.58 -39.96
N LEU A 171 43.12 6.66 -39.58
CA LEU A 171 43.07 5.94 -38.31
C LEU A 171 43.14 6.90 -37.11
N VAL A 172 44.11 7.82 -37.07
CA VAL A 172 44.26 8.80 -35.98
C VAL A 172 43.01 9.67 -35.85
N ARG A 173 42.46 10.14 -36.97
CA ARG A 173 41.23 10.95 -36.98
C ARG A 173 40.03 10.15 -36.46
N SER A 174 39.84 8.92 -36.93
CA SER A 174 38.76 8.06 -36.43
C SER A 174 38.86 7.80 -34.94
N LEU A 175 40.08 7.54 -34.42
CA LEU A 175 40.29 7.35 -32.98
C LEU A 175 40.00 8.62 -32.20
N ALA A 176 40.38 9.79 -32.72
CA ALA A 176 40.07 11.08 -32.11
C ALA A 176 38.56 11.37 -32.06
N GLU A 177 37.83 11.08 -33.14
CA GLU A 177 36.36 11.21 -33.18
C GLU A 177 35.69 10.21 -32.22
N GLY A 178 36.25 9.01 -32.06
CA GLY A 178 35.78 7.99 -31.11
C GLY A 178 36.05 8.28 -29.63
N LEU A 179 36.86 9.29 -29.29
CA LEU A 179 37.12 9.65 -27.88
C LEU A 179 35.84 10.09 -27.16
N ALA A 180 34.88 10.69 -27.86
CA ALA A 180 33.60 11.10 -27.27
C ALA A 180 32.78 9.91 -26.75
N ASP A 181 32.86 8.76 -27.43
CA ASP A 181 32.14 7.55 -27.05
C ASP A 181 32.69 6.91 -25.75
N LEU A 182 33.88 7.31 -25.28
CA LEU A 182 34.45 6.82 -24.02
C LEU A 182 33.69 7.28 -22.78
N HIS A 183 32.94 8.38 -22.87
CA HIS A 183 32.12 8.90 -21.76
C HIS A 183 30.66 8.44 -21.83
N ASP A 184 30.24 7.84 -22.94
CA ASP A 184 28.90 7.30 -23.10
C ASP A 184 28.88 5.82 -22.66
N PRO A 185 28.21 5.45 -21.55
CA PRO A 185 28.18 4.06 -21.09
C PRO A 185 27.58 3.09 -22.12
N ASP A 186 26.69 3.55 -23.01
CA ASP A 186 26.08 2.72 -24.04
C ASP A 186 27.02 2.45 -25.23
N ARG A 187 28.12 3.19 -25.36
CA ARG A 187 29.07 3.08 -26.48
C ARG A 187 30.49 2.75 -26.06
N ALA A 188 30.86 3.07 -24.83
CA ALA A 188 32.17 2.84 -24.27
C ALA A 188 32.54 1.35 -24.30
N ARG A 189 33.80 1.06 -24.62
CA ARG A 189 34.29 -0.32 -24.64
C ARG A 189 34.21 -0.96 -23.24
N PRO A 190 34.04 -2.30 -23.13
CA PRO A 190 33.85 -2.98 -21.85
C PRO A 190 34.96 -2.70 -20.82
N GLU A 191 36.20 -2.55 -21.27
CA GLU A 191 37.33 -2.23 -20.39
C GLU A 191 37.20 -0.87 -19.68
N PHE A 192 36.46 0.07 -20.26
CA PHE A 192 36.24 1.41 -19.69
C PHE A 192 35.03 1.49 -18.76
N LEU A 193 34.15 0.48 -18.75
CA LEU A 193 32.95 0.49 -17.91
C LEU A 193 33.29 0.49 -16.41
N ALA A 194 34.30 -0.27 -15.99
CA ALA A 194 34.71 -0.29 -14.58
C ALA A 194 35.29 1.07 -14.13
N PRO A 195 36.22 1.71 -14.87
CA PRO A 195 36.63 3.09 -14.60
C PRO A 195 35.46 4.10 -14.59
N LEU A 196 34.52 4.01 -15.54
CA LEU A 196 33.35 4.89 -15.59
C LEU A 196 32.44 4.74 -14.36
N ALA A 197 32.19 3.50 -13.93
CA ALA A 197 31.47 3.23 -12.69
C ALA A 197 32.20 3.83 -11.48
N GLN A 198 33.53 3.68 -11.43
CA GLN A 198 34.35 4.24 -10.35
C GLN A 198 34.30 5.77 -10.29
N MET A 199 34.21 6.46 -11.44
CA MET A 199 34.09 7.93 -11.49
C MET A 199 32.82 8.43 -10.78
N ILE A 200 31.74 7.64 -10.78
CA ILE A 200 30.50 7.96 -10.07
C ILE A 200 30.39 7.29 -8.69
N GLY A 201 31.48 6.67 -8.20
CA GLY A 201 31.51 5.96 -6.92
C GLY A 201 30.70 4.66 -6.91
N TRP A 202 30.38 4.10 -8.08
CA TRP A 202 29.60 2.88 -8.25
C TRP A 202 30.51 1.65 -8.38
N GLU A 203 30.20 0.58 -7.63
CA GLU A 203 30.88 -0.71 -7.74
C GLU A 203 30.15 -1.61 -8.73
N LEU A 204 30.84 -1.95 -9.82
CA LEU A 204 30.27 -2.70 -10.94
C LEU A 204 30.56 -4.20 -10.79
N ASP A 205 29.54 -5.04 -10.93
CA ASP A 205 29.74 -6.50 -11.01
C ASP A 205 30.43 -6.86 -12.34
N ARG A 206 31.66 -7.37 -12.23
CA ARG A 206 32.49 -7.75 -13.38
C ARG A 206 32.16 -9.14 -13.92
N THR A 207 31.26 -9.89 -13.29
CA THR A 207 30.80 -11.20 -13.77
C THR A 207 29.54 -11.07 -14.63
N ALA A 208 28.74 -10.01 -14.42
CA ALA A 208 27.52 -9.74 -15.19
C ALA A 208 27.80 -9.51 -16.70
N PRO A 209 26.84 -9.79 -17.60
CA PRO A 209 26.97 -9.45 -19.02
C PRO A 209 27.19 -7.93 -19.25
N VAL A 210 27.88 -7.56 -20.33
CA VAL A 210 28.23 -6.16 -20.64
C VAL A 210 26.99 -5.26 -20.73
N SER A 211 25.89 -5.76 -21.30
CA SER A 211 24.61 -5.03 -21.37
C SER A 211 24.04 -4.70 -19.99
N VAL A 212 24.15 -5.62 -19.02
CA VAL A 212 23.70 -5.41 -17.64
C VAL A 212 24.57 -4.37 -16.95
N ARG A 213 25.90 -4.46 -17.11
CA ARG A 213 26.86 -3.50 -16.57
C ARG A 213 26.57 -2.06 -17.02
N ARG A 214 26.22 -1.87 -18.28
CA ARG A 214 25.87 -0.55 -18.83
C ARG A 214 24.60 0.00 -18.22
N SER A 215 23.56 -0.82 -18.18
CA SER A 215 22.29 -0.47 -17.52
C SER A 215 22.48 -0.16 -16.03
N GLU A 216 23.46 -0.77 -15.35
CA GLU A 216 23.84 -0.41 -13.97
C GLU A 216 24.42 1.00 -13.87
N ILE A 217 25.40 1.33 -14.70
CA ILE A 217 26.02 2.67 -14.71
C ILE A 217 24.97 3.75 -15.02
N THR A 218 24.10 3.51 -16.00
CA THR A 218 23.05 4.45 -16.39
C THR A 218 21.97 4.62 -15.30
N ALA A 219 21.66 3.56 -14.54
CA ALA A 219 20.66 3.61 -13.47
C ALA A 219 21.19 4.21 -12.15
N ALA A 220 22.49 4.14 -11.90
CA ALA A 220 23.11 4.56 -10.64
C ALA A 220 22.75 6.01 -10.19
N PRO A 221 22.73 7.04 -11.07
CA PRO A 221 22.34 8.39 -10.66
C PRO A 221 20.93 8.50 -10.10
N TYR A 222 19.97 7.72 -10.63
CA TYR A 222 18.60 7.70 -10.12
C TYR A 222 18.54 7.10 -8.71
N LEU A 223 19.31 6.03 -8.47
CA LEU A 223 19.41 5.39 -7.15
C LEU A 223 20.05 6.31 -6.11
N TYR A 224 21.05 7.11 -6.49
CA TYR A 224 21.65 8.11 -5.58
C TYR A 224 20.68 9.24 -5.19
N ARG A 225 19.75 9.62 -6.06
CA ARG A 225 18.72 10.63 -5.72
C ARG A 225 17.70 10.11 -4.70
N GLY A 226 17.52 8.79 -4.60
CA GLY A 226 16.61 8.13 -3.68
C GLY A 226 17.23 7.70 -2.35
N VAL A 227 18.47 8.11 -2.05
CA VAL A 227 19.17 7.74 -0.79
C VAL A 227 18.28 8.07 0.42
N GLY A 228 18.19 7.13 1.37
CA GLY A 228 17.38 7.30 2.57
C GLY A 228 15.87 7.06 2.42
N THR A 229 15.39 6.72 1.21
CA THR A 229 13.97 6.43 0.97
C THR A 229 13.70 4.93 1.00
N VAL A 230 12.56 4.53 1.58
CA VAL A 230 12.11 3.12 1.62
C VAL A 230 12.01 2.48 0.22
N PRO A 231 11.41 3.16 -0.80
CA PRO A 231 11.35 2.60 -2.15
C PRO A 231 12.73 2.30 -2.75
N ASN A 232 13.73 3.14 -2.50
CA ASN A 232 15.07 2.93 -3.01
C ASN A 232 15.78 1.76 -2.31
N LEU A 233 15.65 1.65 -0.98
CA LEU A 233 16.20 0.50 -0.23
C LEU A 233 15.61 -0.82 -0.76
N ARG A 234 14.30 -0.86 -1.06
CA ARG A 234 13.66 -2.02 -1.67
C ARG A 234 14.18 -2.30 -3.07
N ALA A 235 14.26 -1.28 -3.92
CA ALA A 235 14.76 -1.42 -5.28
C ALA A 235 16.18 -1.99 -5.30
N ILE A 236 17.03 -1.56 -4.37
CA ILE A 236 18.39 -2.07 -4.21
C ILE A 236 18.36 -3.55 -3.80
N VAL A 237 17.67 -3.91 -2.72
CA VAL A 237 17.65 -5.30 -2.24
C VAL A 237 17.06 -6.21 -3.31
N ASN A 238 15.89 -5.89 -3.86
CA ASN A 238 15.26 -6.67 -4.93
C ASN A 238 16.17 -6.83 -6.16
N ARG A 239 16.92 -5.78 -6.54
CA ARG A 239 17.82 -5.83 -7.70
C ARG A 239 19.01 -6.76 -7.49
N TYR A 240 19.62 -6.75 -6.31
CA TYR A 240 20.82 -7.53 -6.02
C TYR A 240 20.53 -8.95 -5.55
N THR A 241 19.45 -9.17 -4.79
CA THR A 241 19.09 -10.50 -4.26
C THR A 241 18.09 -11.23 -5.14
N ARG A 242 17.30 -10.52 -5.95
CA ARG A 242 16.08 -11.03 -6.60
C ARG A 242 15.03 -11.56 -5.62
N TRP A 243 15.16 -11.26 -4.33
CA TRP A 243 14.21 -11.67 -3.30
C TRP A 243 13.31 -10.50 -2.96
N TYR A 244 12.08 -10.82 -2.55
CA TYR A 244 11.15 -9.81 -2.13
C TYR A 244 11.52 -9.28 -0.75
N VAL A 245 11.67 -7.95 -0.63
CA VAL A 245 11.89 -7.29 0.66
C VAL A 245 10.68 -6.45 1.10
N GLN A 246 10.32 -6.62 2.37
CA GLN A 246 9.41 -5.76 3.10
C GLN A 246 10.21 -4.94 4.11
N VAL A 247 9.87 -3.65 4.26
CA VAL A 247 10.66 -2.72 5.07
C VAL A 247 9.84 -2.21 6.24
N ALA A 248 10.31 -2.44 7.46
CA ALA A 248 9.64 -2.00 8.68
C ALA A 248 10.54 -1.06 9.51
N GLU A 249 9.98 0.08 9.91
CA GLU A 249 10.63 1.00 10.84
C GLU A 249 10.41 0.53 12.28
N MET A 250 11.44 0.00 12.93
CA MET A 250 11.30 -0.60 14.26
C MET A 250 11.01 0.43 15.36
N ALA A 251 11.17 1.72 15.07
CA ALA A 251 10.74 2.80 15.94
C ALA A 251 9.22 2.81 16.23
N GLN A 252 8.42 2.19 15.34
CA GLN A 252 6.97 2.06 15.49
C GLN A 252 6.59 0.90 16.44
N SER A 253 7.47 -0.07 16.62
CA SER A 253 7.29 -1.21 17.53
C SER A 253 7.80 -0.91 18.95
N ILE A 254 8.15 0.34 19.25
CA ILE A 254 8.65 0.74 20.57
C ILE A 254 7.49 1.29 21.42
N ALA A 255 7.34 0.74 22.62
CA ALA A 255 6.35 1.19 23.59
C ALA A 255 6.60 2.65 24.03
N ARG A 256 5.53 3.43 24.16
CA ARG A 256 5.58 4.84 24.59
C ARG A 256 4.70 5.02 25.83
N SER A 257 5.29 5.51 26.92
CA SER A 257 4.63 5.59 28.23
C SER A 257 3.36 6.45 28.28
N ASN A 258 3.20 7.38 27.33
CA ASN A 258 2.10 8.36 27.30
C ASN A 258 1.27 8.25 26.00
N THR A 259 1.32 7.12 25.30
CA THR A 259 0.53 6.91 24.09
C THR A 259 -0.34 5.68 24.33
N PRO A 260 -1.67 5.83 24.51
CA PRO A 260 -2.55 4.70 24.69
C PRO A 260 -2.50 3.78 23.44
N PRO A 261 -2.79 2.48 23.57
CA PRO A 261 -2.93 1.61 22.42
C PRO A 261 -3.95 2.16 21.44
N HIS A 262 -3.59 2.26 20.17
CA HIS A 262 -4.53 2.69 19.15
C HIS A 262 -5.25 1.47 18.59
N PHE A 263 -6.58 1.54 18.54
CA PHE A 263 -7.42 0.53 17.90
C PHE A 263 -8.26 1.19 16.78
N PRO A 264 -7.69 1.31 15.56
CA PRO A 264 -8.43 1.72 14.38
C PRO A 264 -9.67 0.88 14.14
N VAL A 265 -10.61 1.45 13.38
CA VAL A 265 -11.84 0.74 13.00
C VAL A 265 -11.63 0.04 11.68
N PHE A 266 -12.01 -1.23 11.61
CA PHE A 266 -11.99 -2.07 10.43
C PHE A 266 -13.39 -2.61 10.12
N ALA A 267 -13.59 -3.07 8.90
CA ALA A 267 -14.81 -3.68 8.41
C ALA A 267 -14.51 -5.03 7.75
N VAL A 268 -15.38 -6.00 8.02
CA VAL A 268 -15.49 -7.24 7.26
C VAL A 268 -16.91 -7.44 6.74
N ALA A 269 -17.04 -8.15 5.64
CA ALA A 269 -18.31 -8.56 5.05
C ALA A 269 -18.45 -10.09 5.08
N ALA A 270 -19.67 -10.55 5.36
CA ALA A 270 -19.99 -11.97 5.31
C ALA A 270 -19.92 -12.52 3.87
N GLY A 271 -19.46 -13.77 3.72
CA GLY A 271 -19.30 -14.45 2.44
C GLY A 271 -19.62 -15.93 2.51
N ALA A 272 -19.75 -16.57 1.34
CA ALA A 272 -20.01 -18.01 1.25
C ALA A 272 -18.89 -18.88 1.85
N GLN A 273 -17.64 -18.38 1.86
CA GLN A 273 -16.46 -19.09 2.39
C GLN A 273 -15.99 -18.54 3.75
N GLY A 274 -16.73 -17.60 4.35
CA GLY A 274 -16.34 -16.94 5.60
C GLY A 274 -16.34 -15.40 5.50
N TRP A 275 -15.70 -14.77 6.47
CA TRP A 275 -15.58 -13.31 6.57
C TRP A 275 -14.34 -12.82 5.83
N ARG A 276 -14.47 -11.69 5.13
CA ARG A 276 -13.40 -11.06 4.35
C ARG A 276 -13.45 -9.55 4.45
N GLY A 277 -12.43 -8.86 3.94
CA GLY A 277 -12.43 -7.42 3.76
C GLY A 277 -13.71 -6.91 3.09
N ALA A 278 -14.34 -5.91 3.70
CA ALA A 278 -15.60 -5.36 3.25
C ALA A 278 -15.52 -4.66 1.86
N ASP A 279 -14.33 -4.15 1.52
CA ASP A 279 -13.99 -3.47 0.27
C ASP A 279 -13.17 -4.36 -0.68
N ASP A 280 -12.96 -5.65 -0.39
CA ASP A 280 -12.21 -6.56 -1.26
C ASP A 280 -13.00 -6.87 -2.55
N ALA A 281 -12.46 -6.43 -3.69
CA ALA A 281 -13.04 -6.65 -5.00
C ALA A 281 -12.73 -8.04 -5.58
N GLY A 282 -11.67 -8.72 -5.12
CA GLY A 282 -11.21 -9.99 -5.69
C GLY A 282 -12.33 -11.01 -5.85
N PRO A 283 -13.09 -11.34 -4.79
CA PRO A 283 -14.19 -12.30 -4.87
C PRO A 283 -15.37 -11.86 -5.74
N VAL A 284 -15.60 -10.55 -5.88
CA VAL A 284 -16.65 -10.01 -6.77
C VAL A 284 -16.26 -10.22 -8.23
N LEU A 285 -14.97 -10.09 -8.53
CA LEU A 285 -14.36 -10.27 -9.84
C LEU A 285 -14.04 -11.75 -10.18
N GLY A 286 -14.30 -12.67 -9.25
CA GLY A 286 -14.10 -14.11 -9.44
C GLY A 286 -12.70 -14.62 -9.10
N PHE A 287 -11.96 -13.90 -8.26
CA PHE A 287 -10.68 -14.35 -7.70
C PHE A 287 -10.88 -14.83 -6.25
N GLY A 288 -10.57 -16.09 -5.97
CA GLY A 288 -10.63 -16.67 -4.62
C GLY A 288 -9.44 -16.30 -3.73
N GLU A 289 -9.40 -16.82 -2.51
CA GLU A 289 -8.36 -16.49 -1.50
C GLU A 289 -6.93 -16.88 -1.89
N GLN A 290 -6.76 -17.79 -2.86
CA GLN A 290 -5.45 -18.20 -3.39
C GLN A 290 -5.40 -18.10 -4.92
N ALA A 291 -5.80 -16.95 -5.46
CA ALA A 291 -5.75 -16.69 -6.88
C ALA A 291 -4.31 -16.42 -7.35
N ILE A 292 -3.60 -17.48 -7.75
CA ILE A 292 -2.23 -17.43 -8.29
C ILE A 292 -2.12 -18.19 -9.61
N ALA A 293 -1.34 -17.66 -10.55
CA ALA A 293 -0.95 -18.32 -11.79
C ALA A 293 0.56 -18.18 -12.01
N THR A 294 1.18 -19.20 -12.60
CA THR A 294 2.60 -19.22 -12.98
C THR A 294 2.76 -19.48 -14.47
N GLY A 295 3.80 -18.88 -15.07
CA GLY A 295 4.14 -19.04 -16.48
C GLY A 295 4.69 -20.42 -16.80
N ARG A 296 4.53 -20.85 -18.05
CA ARG A 296 5.14 -22.09 -18.57
C ARG A 296 6.43 -21.73 -19.31
N ARG A 297 7.25 -22.73 -19.72
CA ARG A 297 8.58 -22.53 -20.33
C ARG A 297 8.65 -21.40 -21.37
N ASP A 298 7.60 -21.22 -22.18
CA ASP A 298 7.57 -20.24 -23.27
C ASP A 298 6.34 -19.29 -23.22
N GLY A 299 5.63 -19.21 -22.08
CA GLY A 299 4.37 -18.43 -22.00
C GLY A 299 4.24 -17.62 -20.70
N PRO A 300 3.47 -16.52 -20.73
CA PRO A 300 3.23 -15.69 -19.54
C PRO A 300 2.36 -16.42 -18.51
N ALA A 301 2.42 -15.98 -17.26
CA ALA A 301 1.42 -16.33 -16.27
C ALA A 301 0.07 -15.69 -16.64
N VAL A 302 -0.99 -16.51 -16.69
CA VAL A 302 -2.35 -16.09 -17.03
C VAL A 302 -3.29 -16.50 -15.91
N LEU A 303 -3.89 -15.53 -15.24
CA LEU A 303 -4.87 -15.73 -14.19
C LEU A 303 -6.26 -15.33 -14.69
N ILE A 304 -7.23 -16.24 -14.60
CA ILE A 304 -8.60 -16.05 -15.11
C ILE A 304 -9.58 -16.10 -13.94
N GLY A 305 -10.45 -15.10 -13.84
CA GLY A 305 -11.53 -15.09 -12.84
C GLY A 305 -12.61 -16.14 -13.14
N ASP A 306 -13.26 -16.67 -12.11
CA ASP A 306 -14.30 -17.70 -12.26
C ASP A 306 -15.70 -17.14 -12.57
N ARG A 307 -15.91 -15.82 -12.41
CA ARG A 307 -17.18 -15.10 -12.63
C ARG A 307 -17.20 -14.30 -13.93
N CYS A 308 -18.35 -14.34 -14.60
CA CYS A 308 -18.67 -13.49 -15.74
C CYS A 308 -19.32 -12.19 -15.27
N GLY A 309 -18.95 -11.05 -15.89
CA GLY A 309 -19.62 -9.77 -15.65
C GLY A 309 -21.08 -9.74 -16.16
N PRO A 310 -21.86 -8.71 -15.81
CA PRO A 310 -21.46 -7.49 -15.09
C PRO A 310 -21.20 -7.73 -13.59
N PHE A 311 -20.24 -7.00 -13.04
CA PHE A 311 -19.80 -7.08 -11.65
C PHE A 311 -20.48 -6.00 -10.81
N ALA A 312 -20.97 -6.40 -9.64
CA ALA A 312 -21.59 -5.49 -8.66
C ALA A 312 -20.51 -4.80 -7.79
N LEU A 313 -19.73 -3.91 -8.42
CA LEU A 313 -18.69 -3.15 -7.73
C LEU A 313 -19.28 -1.95 -6.99
N ARG A 314 -18.50 -1.41 -6.05
CA ARG A 314 -18.82 -0.19 -5.31
C ARG A 314 -17.62 0.75 -5.28
N PRO A 315 -17.86 2.07 -5.24
CA PRO A 315 -16.79 3.05 -5.05
C PRO A 315 -15.97 2.75 -3.80
N GLY A 316 -14.65 2.75 -3.92
CA GLY A 316 -13.73 2.46 -2.82
C GLY A 316 -13.34 0.99 -2.66
N MET A 317 -14.00 0.07 -3.39
CA MET A 317 -13.54 -1.32 -3.51
C MET A 317 -12.13 -1.39 -4.09
N ARG A 318 -11.36 -2.39 -3.70
CA ARG A 318 -9.93 -2.49 -4.00
C ARG A 318 -9.55 -3.88 -4.45
N ILE A 319 -8.61 -3.96 -5.37
CA ILE A 319 -7.92 -5.20 -5.73
C ILE A 319 -6.42 -4.96 -5.64
N THR A 320 -5.70 -5.91 -5.04
CA THR A 320 -4.25 -5.88 -4.96
C THR A 320 -3.69 -6.99 -5.84
N VAL A 321 -2.87 -6.60 -6.81
CA VAL A 321 -2.26 -7.53 -7.79
C VAL A 321 -0.74 -7.49 -7.65
N THR A 322 -0.14 -8.67 -7.59
CA THR A 322 1.31 -8.89 -7.60
C THR A 322 1.68 -9.60 -8.89
N ALA A 323 2.56 -9.02 -9.70
CA ALA A 323 3.01 -9.60 -10.97
C ALA A 323 4.53 -9.67 -11.04
N ASP A 324 5.04 -10.82 -11.47
CA ASP A 324 6.46 -11.17 -11.63
C ASP A 324 7.31 -10.67 -10.46
N ASP A 325 6.75 -10.88 -9.27
CA ASP A 325 7.44 -10.63 -8.02
C ASP A 325 7.83 -9.17 -7.77
N ARG A 326 7.12 -8.26 -8.44
CA ARG A 326 7.21 -6.82 -8.27
C ARG A 326 6.37 -6.37 -7.08
N THR A 327 6.39 -5.06 -6.84
CA THR A 327 5.65 -4.45 -5.75
C THR A 327 4.15 -4.69 -5.92
N PRO A 328 3.44 -5.24 -4.92
CA PRO A 328 1.99 -5.36 -4.97
C PRO A 328 1.37 -4.00 -5.28
N THR A 329 0.51 -3.97 -6.29
CA THR A 329 -0.14 -2.74 -6.71
C THR A 329 -1.62 -2.84 -6.37
N THR A 330 -2.10 -1.93 -5.53
CA THR A 330 -3.51 -1.83 -5.19
C THR A 330 -4.18 -0.83 -6.12
N VAL A 331 -5.26 -1.26 -6.77
CA VAL A 331 -6.14 -0.41 -7.57
C VAL A 331 -7.43 -0.19 -6.80
N VAL A 332 -7.82 1.09 -6.66
CA VAL A 332 -9.08 1.49 -6.03
C VAL A 332 -10.08 1.87 -7.12
N PHE A 333 -11.26 1.26 -7.12
CA PHE A 333 -12.30 1.54 -8.10
C PHE A 333 -13.08 2.81 -7.71
N ALA A 334 -13.15 3.79 -8.60
CA ALA A 334 -13.97 4.99 -8.42
C ALA A 334 -15.26 4.91 -9.24
N ALA A 335 -16.35 5.53 -8.75
CA ALA A 335 -17.62 5.59 -9.49
C ALA A 335 -17.44 6.15 -10.91
N ALA A 336 -16.60 7.18 -11.04
CA ALA A 336 -16.34 7.90 -12.28
C ALA A 336 -15.59 7.08 -13.35
N ASP A 337 -15.13 5.88 -13.02
CA ASP A 337 -14.47 5.00 -13.98
C ASP A 337 -15.47 4.14 -14.78
N PHE A 338 -16.74 4.09 -14.38
CA PHE A 338 -17.77 3.22 -14.94
C PHE A 338 -18.99 4.02 -15.39
N ARG A 339 -19.74 3.51 -16.38
CA ARG A 339 -21.07 4.07 -16.69
C ARG A 339 -22.07 3.80 -15.55
N ASP A 340 -22.02 2.59 -15.00
CA ASP A 340 -22.73 2.18 -13.80
C ASP A 340 -21.85 1.17 -13.04
N ILE A 341 -21.19 1.63 -11.96
CA ILE A 341 -20.26 0.79 -11.19
C ILE A 341 -20.95 -0.43 -10.55
N ALA A 342 -22.26 -0.34 -10.26
CA ALA A 342 -23.02 -1.46 -9.72
C ALA A 342 -23.32 -2.54 -10.78
N ARG A 343 -23.07 -2.24 -12.06
CA ARG A 343 -23.19 -3.16 -13.20
C ARG A 343 -21.96 -3.06 -14.11
N ALA A 344 -20.77 -2.93 -13.51
CA ALA A 344 -19.52 -2.74 -14.22
C ALA A 344 -19.27 -3.90 -15.19
N THR A 345 -19.09 -3.62 -16.47
CA THR A 345 -18.80 -4.67 -17.46
C THR A 345 -17.37 -5.19 -17.28
N ALA A 346 -17.08 -6.41 -17.76
CA ALA A 346 -15.73 -6.94 -17.69
C ALA A 346 -14.72 -6.11 -18.52
N GLU A 347 -15.18 -5.50 -19.60
CA GLU A 347 -14.39 -4.58 -20.43
C GLU A 347 -14.08 -3.29 -19.66
N GLU A 348 -15.07 -2.68 -19.01
CA GLU A 348 -14.84 -1.48 -18.18
C GLU A 348 -13.87 -1.77 -17.02
N VAL A 349 -14.00 -2.92 -16.35
CA VAL A 349 -13.06 -3.29 -15.28
C VAL A 349 -11.65 -3.56 -15.82
N ALA A 350 -11.54 -4.24 -16.96
CA ALA A 350 -10.25 -4.49 -17.60
C ALA A 350 -9.55 -3.17 -17.97
N ASP A 351 -10.26 -2.21 -18.56
CA ASP A 351 -9.73 -0.89 -18.92
C ASP A 351 -9.24 -0.08 -17.71
N VAL A 352 -9.88 -0.24 -16.54
CA VAL A 352 -9.43 0.41 -15.31
C VAL A 352 -8.17 -0.26 -14.78
N LEU A 353 -8.12 -1.59 -14.78
CA LEU A 353 -6.97 -2.34 -14.28
C LEU A 353 -5.76 -2.21 -15.19
N ASP A 354 -5.92 -2.37 -16.50
CA ASP A 354 -4.85 -2.26 -17.51
C ASP A 354 -4.19 -0.87 -17.49
N ARG A 355 -5.00 0.19 -17.32
CA ARG A 355 -4.51 1.56 -17.17
C ARG A 355 -3.67 1.78 -15.91
N ASN A 356 -3.97 1.06 -14.83
CA ASN A 356 -3.34 1.25 -13.52
C ASN A 356 -2.21 0.24 -13.23
N LEU A 357 -2.22 -0.92 -13.88
CA LEU A 357 -1.24 -2.00 -13.72
C LEU A 357 -0.29 -1.98 -14.91
N SER A 358 0.92 -1.45 -14.72
CA SER A 358 1.94 -1.40 -15.77
C SER A 358 2.65 -2.75 -16.04
N GLU A 359 2.50 -3.70 -15.12
CA GLU A 359 3.21 -4.97 -15.07
C GLU A 359 2.41 -6.13 -15.66
N THR A 360 1.11 -5.94 -15.86
CA THR A 360 0.19 -6.93 -16.41
C THR A 360 -0.62 -6.32 -17.53
N THR A 361 -1.01 -7.13 -18.51
CA THR A 361 -2.07 -6.80 -19.44
C THR A 361 -3.38 -7.38 -18.91
N VAL A 362 -4.41 -6.55 -18.77
CA VAL A 362 -5.73 -6.99 -18.30
C VAL A 362 -6.74 -6.89 -19.43
N SER A 363 -7.50 -7.96 -19.64
CA SER A 363 -8.51 -8.04 -20.69
C SER A 363 -9.73 -8.81 -20.22
N SER A 364 -10.82 -8.74 -20.99
CA SER A 364 -11.98 -9.62 -20.81
C SER A 364 -12.03 -10.70 -21.90
N ASP A 365 -12.36 -11.93 -21.53
CA ASP A 365 -12.58 -13.00 -22.51
C ASP A 365 -13.97 -12.91 -23.17
N SER A 366 -14.21 -13.76 -24.17
CA SER A 366 -15.49 -13.81 -24.91
C SER A 366 -16.68 -14.26 -24.06
N SER A 367 -16.43 -14.81 -22.87
CA SER A 367 -17.45 -15.18 -21.88
C SER A 367 -17.71 -14.08 -20.85
N GLY A 368 -17.00 -12.94 -20.95
CA GLY A 368 -17.12 -11.82 -20.03
C GLY A 368 -16.39 -12.02 -18.71
N LYS A 369 -15.37 -12.88 -18.65
CA LYS A 369 -14.49 -13.06 -17.48
C LYS A 369 -13.26 -12.18 -17.59
N LEU A 370 -12.71 -11.79 -16.45
CA LEU A 370 -11.44 -11.05 -16.40
C LEU A 370 -10.24 -11.98 -16.53
N VAL A 371 -9.28 -11.56 -17.35
CA VAL A 371 -8.02 -12.25 -17.61
C VAL A 371 -6.87 -11.30 -17.31
N ILE A 372 -6.05 -11.63 -16.31
CA ILE A 372 -4.84 -10.88 -15.95
C ILE A 372 -3.64 -11.69 -16.45
N THR A 373 -2.88 -11.09 -17.37
CA THR A 373 -1.71 -11.72 -17.98
C THR A 373 -0.45 -10.96 -17.59
N SER A 374 0.58 -11.66 -17.12
CA SER A 374 1.89 -11.06 -16.89
C SER A 374 2.51 -10.57 -18.21
N ASN A 375 3.19 -9.42 -18.17
CA ASN A 375 3.93 -8.89 -19.32
C ASN A 375 5.27 -9.61 -19.55
N THR A 376 5.67 -10.54 -18.67
CA THR A 376 6.85 -11.40 -18.85
C THR A 376 6.45 -12.84 -19.15
N ALA A 377 7.35 -13.61 -19.77
CA ALA A 377 7.14 -15.00 -20.14
C ALA A 377 8.19 -15.92 -19.52
N GLY A 378 7.84 -17.20 -19.36
CA GLY A 378 8.73 -18.23 -18.84
C GLY A 378 8.32 -18.73 -17.46
N ALA A 379 9.04 -19.75 -16.96
CA ALA A 379 8.74 -20.41 -15.68
C ALA A 379 8.88 -19.51 -14.44
N GLY A 380 9.50 -18.32 -14.59
CA GLY A 380 9.60 -17.30 -13.53
C GLY A 380 8.52 -16.21 -13.60
N SER A 381 7.60 -16.26 -14.58
CA SER A 381 6.47 -15.34 -14.65
C SER A 381 5.39 -15.77 -13.64
N ALA A 382 4.78 -14.83 -12.93
CA ALA A 382 3.74 -15.10 -11.95
C ALA A 382 2.74 -13.96 -11.83
N VAL A 383 1.47 -14.27 -11.58
CA VAL A 383 0.42 -13.29 -11.25
C VAL A 383 -0.34 -13.79 -10.04
N ARG A 384 -0.57 -12.90 -9.07
CA ARG A 384 -1.35 -13.19 -7.86
C ARG A 384 -2.30 -12.04 -7.55
N VAL A 385 -3.51 -12.38 -7.13
CA VAL A 385 -4.46 -11.44 -6.49
C VAL A 385 -4.44 -11.71 -5.00
N GLU A 386 -4.11 -10.70 -4.20
CA GLU A 386 -4.07 -10.78 -2.74
C GLU A 386 -5.47 -10.57 -2.15
N SER A 387 -5.86 -11.39 -1.17
CA SER A 387 -7.12 -11.23 -0.43
C SER A 387 -6.96 -10.30 0.77
N SER A 388 -7.97 -9.46 1.04
CA SER A 388 -8.00 -8.61 2.23
C SER A 388 -8.72 -9.33 3.37
N LEU A 389 -8.09 -9.45 4.54
CA LEU A 389 -8.70 -10.07 5.73
C LEU A 389 -9.64 -9.11 6.47
N ALA A 390 -9.36 -7.81 6.46
CA ALA A 390 -10.32 -6.76 6.83
C ALA A 390 -9.87 -5.43 6.25
N ASP A 391 -10.84 -4.57 5.94
CA ASP A 391 -10.55 -3.26 5.37
C ASP A 391 -10.66 -2.19 6.43
N LEU A 392 -9.65 -1.33 6.45
CA LEU A 392 -9.65 -0.15 7.30
C LEU A 392 -10.91 0.69 7.03
N VAL A 393 -11.52 1.26 8.06
CA VAL A 393 -12.61 2.26 8.02
C VAL A 393 -12.14 3.63 8.51
N THR A 394 -11.41 3.69 9.63
CA THR A 394 -10.81 4.94 10.10
C THR A 394 -9.58 4.69 10.99
N LEU A 395 -8.60 5.59 10.89
CA LEU A 395 -7.39 5.63 11.73
C LEU A 395 -7.37 6.81 12.70
N GLU A 396 -8.32 7.73 12.58
CA GLU A 396 -8.28 9.03 13.25
C GLU A 396 -8.20 8.87 14.77
N GLY A 397 -7.03 9.14 15.35
CA GLY A 397 -6.83 9.31 16.80
C GLY A 397 -7.37 8.19 17.69
N ALA A 398 -7.48 6.96 17.18
CA ALA A 398 -8.39 5.93 17.71
C ALA A 398 -7.96 5.36 19.09
N PRO A 399 -8.47 5.86 20.23
CA PRO A 399 -7.93 5.57 21.56
C PRO A 399 -8.51 4.28 22.18
N GLY A 400 -9.39 3.58 21.46
CA GLY A 400 -10.20 2.46 21.94
C GLY A 400 -11.68 2.84 22.12
N GLY A 401 -12.44 2.00 22.83
CA GLY A 401 -13.82 2.28 23.25
C GLY A 401 -14.93 1.87 22.25
N ARG A 402 -16.18 1.96 22.70
CA ARG A 402 -17.38 1.52 21.96
C ARG A 402 -17.50 2.19 20.58
N LEU A 403 -17.92 1.40 19.59
CA LEU A 403 -18.43 1.87 18.31
C LEU A 403 -19.95 1.93 18.35
N SER A 404 -20.54 2.96 17.74
CA SER A 404 -21.99 3.05 17.59
C SER A 404 -22.33 3.27 16.14
N VAL A 405 -23.17 2.38 15.59
CA VAL A 405 -23.72 2.52 14.24
C VAL A 405 -25.24 2.59 14.31
N PHE A 406 -25.82 3.57 13.61
CA PHE A 406 -27.27 3.77 13.56
C PHE A 406 -27.70 4.36 12.21
N GLY A 407 -29.00 4.25 11.91
CA GLY A 407 -29.59 4.68 10.64
C GLY A 407 -29.60 3.56 9.60
N SER A 408 -30.80 3.18 9.15
CA SER A 408 -30.98 2.03 8.24
C SER A 408 -30.72 2.37 6.77
N GLN A 409 -31.04 3.58 6.34
CA GLN A 409 -30.87 4.04 4.95
C GLN A 409 -29.53 4.75 4.72
N ARG A 410 -29.02 5.43 5.76
CA ARG A 410 -27.73 6.13 5.76
C ARG A 410 -27.00 5.76 7.06
N PRO A 411 -26.32 4.60 7.11
CA PRO A 411 -25.61 4.18 8.31
C PRO A 411 -24.60 5.24 8.76
N ARG A 412 -24.62 5.60 10.04
CA ARG A 412 -23.73 6.58 10.66
C ARG A 412 -22.91 5.90 11.72
N LEU A 413 -21.59 6.02 11.63
CA LEU A 413 -20.62 5.50 12.59
C LEU A 413 -20.17 6.65 13.50
N CYS A 414 -20.52 6.57 14.78
CA CYS A 414 -19.96 7.42 15.83
C CYS A 414 -18.86 6.67 16.59
N TYR A 415 -17.72 7.34 16.79
CA TYR A 415 -16.57 6.77 17.49
C TYR A 415 -15.79 7.85 18.24
N GLU A 416 -15.09 7.42 19.29
CA GLU A 416 -14.15 8.25 20.03
C GLU A 416 -12.82 8.38 19.27
N THR A 417 -12.27 9.60 19.26
CA THR A 417 -10.98 9.97 18.70
C THR A 417 -10.22 10.90 19.64
N THR A 418 -8.89 10.91 19.57
CA THR A 418 -8.01 11.85 20.27
C THR A 418 -7.06 12.48 19.25
N GLU A 419 -7.18 13.79 19.01
CA GLU A 419 -6.40 14.48 17.97
C GLU A 419 -4.90 14.55 18.31
N VAL A 420 -4.58 14.75 19.58
CA VAL A 420 -3.20 14.83 20.08
C VAL A 420 -2.97 13.73 21.12
N PRO A 421 -1.85 12.98 21.10
CA PRO A 421 -1.55 12.01 22.14
C PRO A 421 -1.64 12.64 23.54
N GLY A 422 -2.57 12.15 24.36
CA GLY A 422 -2.84 12.67 25.71
C GLY A 422 -3.81 13.87 25.78
N GLY A 423 -4.36 14.33 24.65
CA GLY A 423 -5.44 15.32 24.59
C GLY A 423 -6.80 14.77 25.05
N PRO A 424 -7.84 15.62 25.17
CA PRO A 424 -9.18 15.16 25.49
C PRO A 424 -9.76 14.33 24.33
N GLY A 425 -10.39 13.20 24.66
CA GLY A 425 -11.18 12.44 23.69
C GLY A 425 -12.34 13.28 23.16
N THR A 426 -12.65 13.15 21.88
CA THR A 426 -13.78 13.79 21.20
C THR A 426 -14.56 12.73 20.42
N ILE A 427 -15.80 13.05 20.05
CA ILE A 427 -16.65 12.14 19.29
C ILE A 427 -16.75 12.64 17.86
N ARG A 428 -16.50 11.74 16.93
CA ARG A 428 -16.67 11.97 15.50
C ARG A 428 -17.72 11.06 14.91
N MET A 429 -18.35 11.55 13.86
CA MET A 429 -19.40 10.85 13.12
C MET A 429 -19.02 10.75 11.64
N LYS A 430 -19.02 9.55 11.07
CA LYS A 430 -18.94 9.30 9.63
C LYS A 430 -20.27 8.78 9.11
N THR A 431 -20.63 9.13 7.89
CA THR A 431 -21.84 8.63 7.22
C THR A 431 -21.44 7.73 6.06
N TYR A 432 -22.01 6.52 5.99
CA TYR A 432 -21.85 5.61 4.87
C TYR A 432 -22.85 5.94 3.77
N ARG A 433 -22.39 6.02 2.52
CA ARG A 433 -23.21 6.32 1.34
C ARG A 433 -22.50 5.88 0.07
N LYS A 434 -23.27 5.56 -0.99
CA LYS A 434 -22.75 5.19 -2.32
C LYS A 434 -21.54 4.23 -2.27
N GLY A 435 -21.51 3.28 -1.34
CA GLY A 435 -20.44 2.29 -1.24
C GLY A 435 -19.25 2.64 -0.35
N CYS A 436 -19.14 3.86 0.20
CA CYS A 436 -18.00 4.30 1.00
C CYS A 436 -18.37 5.09 2.26
N TRP A 437 -17.43 5.15 3.22
CA TRP A 437 -17.53 6.02 4.39
C TRP A 437 -17.07 7.44 4.05
N GLY A 438 -17.89 8.44 4.37
CA GLY A 438 -17.56 9.85 4.20
C GLY A 438 -16.49 10.38 5.16
N GLU A 439 -16.23 11.68 5.04
CA GLU A 439 -15.39 12.40 6.00
C GLU A 439 -16.03 12.42 7.39
N ALA A 440 -15.19 12.53 8.41
CA ALA A 440 -15.66 12.56 9.78
C ALA A 440 -16.08 13.99 10.15
N GLY A 441 -17.34 14.15 10.57
CA GLY A 441 -17.84 15.39 11.17
C GLY A 441 -17.73 15.37 12.69
N ASP A 442 -17.49 16.54 13.28
CA ASP A 442 -17.43 16.67 14.73
C ASP A 442 -18.84 16.66 15.36
N VAL A 443 -18.94 16.00 16.50
CA VAL A 443 -20.10 16.10 17.39
C VAL A 443 -19.75 17.11 18.49
N PRO A 444 -20.61 18.09 18.80
CA PRO A 444 -20.33 19.01 19.88
C PRO A 444 -20.41 18.25 21.22
N THR A 445 -19.25 17.96 21.82
CA THR A 445 -19.17 17.29 23.13
C THR A 445 -18.85 18.25 24.28
N GLY A 446 -18.39 19.46 23.96
CA GLY A 446 -17.89 20.45 24.91
C GLY A 446 -16.37 20.51 24.96
N SER A 447 -15.80 21.08 26.02
CA SER A 447 -14.34 21.27 26.19
C SER A 447 -13.65 20.17 27.01
N THR A 448 -14.39 19.15 27.41
CA THR A 448 -13.94 18.04 28.26
C THR A 448 -13.85 16.75 27.45
N ALA A 449 -13.06 15.78 27.94
CA ALA A 449 -12.93 14.49 27.27
C ALA A 449 -14.28 13.77 27.18
N ALA A 450 -14.62 13.27 26.01
CA ALA A 450 -15.84 12.55 25.70
C ALA A 450 -15.51 11.17 25.12
N GLY A 451 -16.18 10.13 25.60
CA GLY A 451 -15.93 8.76 25.16
C GLY A 451 -17.15 7.85 25.24
N GLY A 452 -17.01 6.67 24.63
CA GLY A 452 -18.07 5.65 24.56
C GLY A 452 -19.40 6.14 23.96
N PRO A 453 -19.42 6.66 22.71
CA PRO A 453 -20.64 7.17 22.10
C PRO A 453 -21.68 6.05 21.89
N SER A 454 -22.95 6.41 22.00
CA SER A 454 -24.08 5.61 21.51
C SER A 454 -25.17 6.50 20.94
N GLY A 455 -25.54 6.28 19.68
CA GLY A 455 -26.54 7.07 18.99
C GLY A 455 -27.63 6.22 18.37
N VAL A 456 -28.75 6.88 18.10
CA VAL A 456 -29.92 6.32 17.41
C VAL A 456 -30.53 7.36 16.47
N GLU A 457 -31.17 6.88 15.42
CA GLU A 457 -32.02 7.69 14.54
C GLU A 457 -33.47 7.50 14.97
N LEU A 458 -34.12 8.59 15.38
CA LEU A 458 -35.53 8.58 15.76
C LEU A 458 -36.38 8.54 14.49
N PRO A 459 -37.34 7.61 14.38
CA PRO A 459 -38.20 7.56 13.21
C PRO A 459 -39.06 8.84 13.12
N GLY A 460 -39.41 9.24 11.90
CA GLY A 460 -40.15 10.47 11.62
C GLY A 460 -39.95 10.95 10.17
N THR A 461 -40.63 12.04 9.80
CA THR A 461 -40.46 12.68 8.49
C THR A 461 -39.13 13.44 8.37
N GLU A 462 -38.58 13.91 9.50
CA GLU A 462 -37.24 14.49 9.58
C GLU A 462 -36.27 13.45 10.18
N GLN A 463 -35.06 13.37 9.63
CA GLN A 463 -33.99 12.50 10.14
C GLN A 463 -33.42 13.07 11.46
N ARG A 464 -34.15 12.84 12.55
CA ARG A 464 -33.76 13.27 13.90
C ARG A 464 -32.76 12.28 14.51
N LEU A 465 -31.64 12.80 14.97
CA LEU A 465 -30.56 12.05 15.59
C LEU A 465 -30.57 12.29 17.10
N PHE A 466 -30.30 11.25 17.89
CA PHE A 466 -30.06 11.33 19.32
C PHE A 466 -28.73 10.64 19.62
N LEU A 467 -27.81 11.33 20.29
CA LEU A 467 -26.49 10.81 20.60
C LEU A 467 -26.15 11.07 22.06
N VAL A 468 -25.70 10.04 22.77
CA VAL A 468 -25.28 10.08 24.17
C VAL A 468 -23.82 9.63 24.30
N TRP A 469 -23.12 10.14 25.31
CA TRP A 469 -21.76 9.75 25.63
C TRP A 469 -21.43 9.92 27.11
N VAL A 470 -20.26 9.44 27.51
CA VAL A 470 -19.69 9.68 28.84
C VAL A 470 -18.75 10.88 28.75
N ASP A 471 -19.09 11.94 29.48
CA ASP A 471 -18.21 13.07 29.75
C ASP A 471 -17.22 12.70 30.86
N GLN A 472 -15.96 13.09 30.70
CA GLN A 472 -14.81 12.77 31.58
C GLN A 472 -14.71 11.26 31.93
N PRO A 473 -14.65 10.37 30.92
CA PRO A 473 -14.67 8.92 31.12
C PRO A 473 -13.51 8.45 32.02
N GLY A 474 -13.77 7.41 32.83
CA GLY A 474 -12.78 6.81 33.73
C GLY A 474 -12.46 7.64 34.99
N THR A 475 -13.06 8.82 35.16
CA THR A 475 -12.85 9.67 36.33
C THR A 475 -14.00 9.54 37.34
N LYS A 476 -13.81 10.08 38.56
CA LYS A 476 -14.89 10.21 39.54
C LYS A 476 -15.94 11.27 39.15
N HIS A 477 -15.64 12.07 38.14
CA HIS A 477 -16.49 13.15 37.64
C HIS A 477 -17.29 12.72 36.40
N SER A 478 -17.22 11.45 36.02
CA SER A 478 -17.93 10.99 34.83
C SER A 478 -19.44 11.20 34.95
N ARG A 479 -20.06 11.56 33.83
CA ARG A 479 -21.51 11.75 33.73
C ARG A 479 -21.97 11.48 32.31
N LEU A 480 -23.25 11.20 32.14
CA LEU A 480 -23.86 11.03 30.83
C LEU A 480 -24.32 12.38 30.29
N ARG A 481 -23.94 12.68 29.05
CA ARG A 481 -24.41 13.86 28.30
C ARG A 481 -24.97 13.42 26.96
N TYR A 482 -25.89 14.21 26.43
CA TYR A 482 -26.55 13.93 25.16
C TYR A 482 -26.73 15.19 24.31
N VAL A 483 -26.87 14.97 23.00
CA VAL A 483 -27.28 15.96 22.00
C VAL A 483 -28.39 15.40 21.13
N GLN A 484 -29.18 16.31 20.58
CA GLN A 484 -30.15 16.00 19.53
C GLN A 484 -29.74 16.74 18.27
N GLY A 485 -29.91 16.14 17.12
CA GLY A 485 -29.59 16.80 15.85
C GLY A 485 -30.60 16.49 14.78
N THR A 486 -30.61 17.30 13.73
CA THR A 486 -31.31 16.97 12.48
C THR A 486 -30.24 16.73 11.42
N ALA A 487 -30.24 15.55 10.80
CA ALA A 487 -29.31 15.25 9.72
C ALA A 487 -29.53 16.21 8.55
N GLN A 488 -28.45 16.61 7.89
CA GLN A 488 -28.56 17.43 6.69
C GLN A 488 -28.87 16.57 5.47
N ASP A 489 -29.64 17.13 4.54
CA ASP A 489 -29.86 16.53 3.24
C ASP A 489 -28.64 16.79 2.34
N PRO A 490 -28.32 15.87 1.42
CA PRO A 490 -27.30 16.11 0.42
C PRO A 490 -27.71 17.23 -0.53
N GLU A 491 -26.76 18.09 -0.87
CA GLU A 491 -26.97 19.22 -1.77
C GLU A 491 -26.21 19.01 -3.10
N ALA A 492 -26.80 19.48 -4.20
CA ALA A 492 -26.17 19.50 -5.51
C ALA A 492 -25.03 20.53 -5.58
N ALA A 493 -24.08 20.33 -6.49
CA ALA A 493 -23.15 21.41 -6.84
C ALA A 493 -23.96 22.50 -7.52
N SER A 494 -24.05 23.68 -6.90
CA SER A 494 -24.86 24.78 -7.42
C SER A 494 -24.07 26.07 -7.57
N LEU A 495 -24.17 26.65 -8.76
CA LEU A 495 -23.68 27.97 -9.12
C LEU A 495 -24.85 28.93 -9.25
N ARG A 496 -24.60 30.19 -8.94
CA ARG A 496 -25.61 31.25 -9.02
C ARG A 496 -25.01 32.43 -9.78
N THR A 497 -25.80 33.03 -10.67
CA THR A 497 -25.37 34.24 -11.38
C THR A 497 -24.97 35.34 -10.40
N GLY A 498 -23.93 36.11 -10.74
CA GLY A 498 -23.33 37.10 -9.83
C GLY A 498 -24.23 38.31 -9.56
N HIS A 499 -25.23 38.54 -10.41
CA HIS A 499 -26.26 39.56 -10.23
C HIS A 499 -27.62 39.06 -10.75
N ALA A 500 -28.68 39.80 -10.38
CA ALA A 500 -30.04 39.57 -10.86
C ALA A 500 -30.23 40.11 -12.28
N GLU A 501 -31.32 39.70 -12.92
CA GLU A 501 -31.78 40.26 -14.20
C GLU A 501 -31.83 41.80 -14.17
N PRO A 502 -31.68 42.49 -15.32
CA PRO A 502 -31.47 41.94 -16.67
C PRO A 502 -30.02 41.51 -16.96
N PHE A 503 -29.84 40.56 -17.90
CA PHE A 503 -28.52 40.12 -18.39
C PHE A 503 -28.28 40.66 -19.82
N ALA A 504 -27.08 41.20 -20.06
CA ALA A 504 -26.66 41.67 -21.39
C ALA A 504 -25.82 40.60 -22.09
N LEU A 505 -26.45 39.81 -22.96
CA LEU A 505 -25.82 38.69 -23.68
C LEU A 505 -25.60 39.03 -25.14
N THR A 506 -24.35 39.13 -25.58
CA THR A 506 -24.02 39.34 -26.99
C THR A 506 -24.41 38.10 -27.82
N PRO A 507 -25.24 38.22 -28.87
CA PRO A 507 -25.56 37.08 -29.73
C PRO A 507 -24.30 36.49 -30.36
N GLY A 508 -24.15 35.17 -30.25
CA GLY A 508 -22.99 34.40 -30.69
C GLY A 508 -22.03 34.02 -29.56
N SER A 509 -22.17 34.63 -28.37
CA SER A 509 -21.40 34.31 -27.16
C SER A 509 -21.67 32.89 -26.67
N ARG A 510 -20.72 32.34 -25.91
CA ARG A 510 -20.72 30.94 -25.46
C ARG A 510 -20.62 30.86 -23.95
N LEU A 511 -21.30 29.88 -23.38
CA LEU A 511 -21.11 29.45 -22.01
C LEU A 511 -20.76 27.96 -22.03
N VAL A 512 -19.60 27.62 -21.50
CA VAL A 512 -19.10 26.25 -21.40
C VAL A 512 -19.05 25.86 -19.94
N VAL A 513 -19.68 24.74 -19.61
CA VAL A 513 -19.75 24.17 -18.28
C VAL A 513 -19.12 22.78 -18.25
N ARG A 514 -18.48 22.46 -17.14
CA ARG A 514 -17.93 21.16 -16.83
C ARG A 514 -18.70 20.56 -15.67
N ILE A 515 -19.23 19.36 -15.88
CA ILE A 515 -20.04 18.59 -14.94
C ILE A 515 -19.28 17.30 -14.66
N GLY A 516 -18.56 17.24 -13.55
CA GLY A 516 -17.57 16.18 -13.30
C GLY A 516 -16.50 16.13 -14.40
N ARG A 517 -16.52 15.06 -15.23
CA ARG A 517 -15.64 14.89 -16.41
C ARG A 517 -16.29 15.27 -17.74
N CYS A 518 -17.60 15.49 -17.75
CA CYS A 518 -18.34 15.80 -18.95
C CYS A 518 -18.29 17.31 -19.21
N ARG A 519 -18.09 17.68 -20.47
CA ARG A 519 -18.08 19.08 -20.92
C ARG A 519 -19.34 19.33 -21.75
N ALA A 520 -20.11 20.35 -21.38
CA ALA A 520 -21.29 20.78 -22.10
C ALA A 520 -21.19 22.28 -22.39
N GLY A 521 -21.85 22.76 -23.43
CA GLY A 521 -21.80 24.18 -23.75
C GLY A 521 -23.01 24.64 -24.56
N VAL A 522 -23.38 25.89 -24.35
CA VAL A 522 -24.45 26.58 -25.08
C VAL A 522 -23.84 27.77 -25.82
N ARG A 523 -24.36 28.00 -27.02
CA ARG A 523 -24.10 29.22 -27.78
C ARG A 523 -25.40 29.99 -27.88
N PHE A 524 -25.43 31.21 -27.36
CA PHE A 524 -26.62 32.06 -27.44
C PHE A 524 -26.76 32.60 -28.86
N THR A 525 -27.89 32.38 -29.53
CA THR A 525 -28.17 32.96 -30.84
C THR A 525 -29.22 34.06 -30.73
N ARG A 526 -29.32 34.93 -31.73
CA ARG A 526 -30.34 36.00 -31.72
C ARG A 526 -31.78 35.47 -31.77
N LEU A 527 -31.99 34.22 -32.19
CA LEU A 527 -33.30 33.58 -32.16
C LEU A 527 -33.65 33.02 -30.77
N ASP A 528 -32.66 32.82 -29.91
CA ASP A 528 -32.88 32.34 -28.54
C ASP A 528 -33.23 33.50 -27.57
N LEU A 529 -33.10 34.78 -27.98
CA LEU A 529 -33.24 35.96 -27.12
C LEU A 529 -34.15 37.04 -27.75
N THR A 530 -35.15 37.49 -27.00
CA THR A 530 -36.13 38.53 -27.36
C THR A 530 -35.50 39.92 -27.38
N ASP A 531 -34.79 40.28 -26.30
CA ASP A 531 -33.94 41.47 -26.22
C ASP A 531 -32.57 41.08 -25.62
N PRO A 532 -31.52 40.91 -26.45
CA PRO A 532 -30.19 40.50 -25.99
C PRO A 532 -29.53 41.44 -24.98
N GLU A 533 -29.93 42.71 -24.91
CA GLU A 533 -29.38 43.67 -23.93
C GLU A 533 -30.15 43.64 -22.60
N ASN A 534 -31.35 43.07 -22.57
CA ASN A 534 -32.22 43.01 -21.39
C ASN A 534 -32.85 41.62 -21.17
N VAL A 535 -32.04 40.57 -21.19
CA VAL A 535 -32.52 39.19 -21.04
C VAL A 535 -33.05 38.99 -19.61
N SER A 536 -34.28 38.50 -19.48
CA SER A 536 -34.88 38.17 -18.18
C SER A 536 -34.34 36.87 -17.61
N ALA A 537 -34.43 36.66 -16.30
CA ALA A 537 -34.00 35.40 -15.67
C ALA A 537 -34.83 34.20 -16.14
N ALA A 538 -36.12 34.40 -16.43
CA ALA A 538 -37.00 33.36 -16.96
C ALA A 538 -36.58 32.93 -18.36
N GLU A 539 -36.33 33.90 -19.24
CA GLU A 539 -35.87 33.66 -20.61
C GLU A 539 -34.48 32.97 -20.61
N LEU A 540 -33.55 33.47 -19.79
CA LEU A 540 -32.24 32.85 -19.64
C LEU A 540 -32.36 31.40 -19.14
N ALA A 541 -33.20 31.15 -18.13
CA ALA A 541 -33.38 29.81 -17.59
C ALA A 541 -33.98 28.84 -18.62
N GLU A 542 -34.91 29.29 -19.48
CA GLU A 542 -35.49 28.49 -20.54
C GLU A 542 -34.44 28.07 -21.58
N VAL A 543 -33.63 29.03 -22.06
CA VAL A 543 -32.54 28.76 -23.01
C VAL A 543 -31.52 27.79 -22.43
N LEU A 544 -31.09 28.00 -21.18
CA LEU A 544 -30.10 27.14 -20.53
C LEU A 544 -30.66 25.74 -20.27
N SER A 545 -31.89 25.61 -19.78
CA SER A 545 -32.53 24.30 -19.54
C SER A 545 -32.67 23.48 -20.82
N HIS A 546 -32.93 24.14 -21.96
CA HIS A 546 -33.10 23.46 -23.24
C HIS A 546 -31.76 23.06 -23.89
N ARG A 547 -30.68 23.83 -23.66
CA ARG A 547 -29.41 23.69 -24.39
C ARG A 547 -28.25 23.13 -23.57
N LEU A 548 -28.36 23.06 -22.25
CA LEU A 548 -27.35 22.48 -21.35
C LEU A 548 -27.87 21.15 -20.74
N PRO A 549 -27.71 20.02 -21.44
CA PRO A 549 -28.11 18.73 -20.88
C PRO A 549 -27.29 18.40 -19.63
N GLY A 550 -27.96 17.91 -18.59
CA GLY A 550 -27.32 17.54 -17.33
C GLY A 550 -27.08 18.70 -16.35
N VAL A 551 -27.67 19.88 -16.60
CA VAL A 551 -27.72 20.99 -15.61
C VAL A 551 -29.18 21.30 -15.31
N GLU A 552 -29.55 21.26 -14.03
CA GLU A 552 -30.82 21.80 -13.56
C GLU A 552 -30.71 23.31 -13.45
N VAL A 553 -31.61 24.02 -14.13
CA VAL A 553 -31.63 25.47 -14.13
C VAL A 553 -32.89 25.95 -13.44
N THR A 554 -32.73 26.80 -12.41
CA THR A 554 -33.87 27.32 -11.64
C THR A 554 -33.76 28.83 -11.50
N VAL A 555 -34.87 29.55 -11.69
CA VAL A 555 -34.96 30.99 -11.36
C VAL A 555 -35.24 31.12 -9.88
N LEU A 556 -34.43 31.90 -9.16
CA LEU A 556 -34.60 32.19 -7.75
C LEU A 556 -35.52 33.40 -7.51
N PRO A 557 -36.15 33.54 -6.31
CA PRO A 557 -37.05 34.66 -6.01
C PRO A 557 -36.41 36.06 -6.14
N ASP A 558 -35.09 36.14 -6.01
CA ASP A 558 -34.30 37.36 -6.19
C ASP A 558 -33.90 37.63 -7.64
N ARG A 559 -34.51 36.92 -8.60
CA ARG A 559 -34.32 37.08 -10.05
C ARG A 559 -32.90 36.77 -10.52
N THR A 560 -32.16 35.96 -9.78
CA THR A 560 -30.93 35.31 -10.26
C THR A 560 -31.24 33.93 -10.82
N VAL A 561 -30.31 33.38 -11.62
CA VAL A 561 -30.42 32.02 -12.15
C VAL A 561 -29.45 31.11 -11.40
N ARG A 562 -29.97 29.98 -10.89
CA ARG A 562 -29.19 28.90 -10.29
C ARG A 562 -28.98 27.80 -11.32
N LEU A 563 -27.72 27.39 -11.49
CA LEU A 563 -27.30 26.21 -12.24
C LEU A 563 -26.89 25.15 -11.23
N ALA A 564 -27.49 23.97 -11.28
CA ALA A 564 -27.18 22.88 -10.36
C ALA A 564 -26.94 21.58 -11.11
N THR A 565 -26.15 20.68 -10.52
CA THR A 565 -26.13 19.29 -10.97
C THR A 565 -27.47 18.62 -10.66
N PRO A 566 -27.97 17.70 -11.52
CA PRO A 566 -29.22 16.98 -11.28
C PRO A 566 -29.08 15.99 -10.12
N GLU A 567 -27.87 15.48 -9.89
CA GLU A 567 -27.55 14.68 -8.72
C GLU A 567 -27.06 15.55 -7.57
N THR A 568 -27.30 15.09 -6.34
CA THR A 568 -26.78 15.67 -5.11
C THR A 568 -25.57 14.88 -4.60
N GLY A 569 -24.69 15.54 -3.84
CA GLY A 569 -23.51 14.92 -3.24
C GLY A 569 -22.22 15.71 -3.40
N GLY A 570 -21.25 15.49 -2.52
CA GLY A 570 -19.93 16.12 -2.59
C GLY A 570 -19.00 15.57 -3.68
N ASP A 571 -19.37 14.50 -4.39
CA ASP A 571 -18.72 14.11 -5.65
C ASP A 571 -19.17 14.99 -6.83
N GLN A 572 -20.28 15.70 -6.68
CA GLN A 572 -20.79 16.59 -7.71
C GLN A 572 -19.92 17.83 -7.78
N ARG A 573 -19.52 18.17 -8.99
CA ARG A 573 -18.78 19.40 -9.30
C ARG A 573 -19.38 20.03 -10.54
N LEU A 574 -19.66 21.31 -10.42
CA LEU A 574 -20.10 22.16 -11.51
C LEU A 574 -19.10 23.30 -11.65
N GLU A 575 -18.56 23.49 -12.85
CA GLU A 575 -17.59 24.52 -13.15
C GLU A 575 -17.94 25.23 -14.45
N ILE A 576 -17.75 26.54 -14.49
CA ILE A 576 -17.79 27.34 -15.71
C ILE A 576 -16.35 27.53 -16.18
N GLU A 577 -16.05 27.03 -17.38
CA GLU A 577 -14.73 27.19 -18.00
C GLU A 577 -14.58 28.64 -18.48
N LEU A 578 -14.04 29.50 -17.64
CA LEU A 578 -13.94 30.95 -17.90
C LEU A 578 -13.21 31.25 -19.22
N ASP A 579 -12.11 30.54 -19.51
CA ASP A 579 -11.31 30.74 -20.72
C ASP A 579 -12.04 30.34 -22.02
N SER A 580 -13.11 29.55 -21.91
CA SER A 580 -13.92 29.09 -23.05
C SER A 580 -15.33 29.70 -23.07
N SER A 581 -15.63 30.63 -22.16
CA SER A 581 -16.98 31.15 -21.93
C SER A 581 -17.07 32.68 -22.02
N ASP A 582 -17.29 33.19 -23.23
CA ASP A 582 -17.46 34.64 -23.47
C ASP A 582 -18.67 35.24 -22.71
N ALA A 583 -19.70 34.43 -22.44
CA ALA A 583 -20.90 34.84 -21.72
C ALA A 583 -20.74 34.82 -20.19
N ALA A 584 -19.66 34.25 -19.64
CA ALA A 584 -19.50 34.08 -18.20
C ALA A 584 -19.51 35.43 -17.45
N ALA A 585 -18.78 36.42 -17.97
CA ALA A 585 -18.71 37.76 -17.37
C ALA A 585 -20.08 38.46 -17.36
N ALA A 586 -20.85 38.34 -18.43
CA ALA A 586 -22.21 38.91 -18.54
C ALA A 586 -23.22 38.28 -17.58
N LEU A 587 -22.95 37.07 -17.10
CA LEU A 587 -23.73 36.37 -16.08
C LEU A 587 -23.16 36.57 -14.66
N GLY A 588 -22.09 37.37 -14.53
CA GLY A 588 -21.42 37.66 -13.26
C GLY A 588 -20.56 36.52 -12.71
N PHE A 589 -20.07 35.61 -13.58
CA PHE A 589 -19.13 34.56 -13.20
C PHE A 589 -17.68 34.99 -13.41
N GLY A 590 -16.85 34.74 -12.39
CA GLY A 590 -15.41 34.96 -12.39
C GLY A 590 -14.71 33.95 -11.48
N ALA A 591 -13.40 34.12 -11.27
CA ALA A 591 -12.57 33.12 -10.58
C ALA A 591 -13.07 32.73 -9.16
N GLY A 592 -13.79 33.64 -8.47
CA GLY A 592 -14.30 33.40 -7.11
C GLY A 592 -15.65 32.69 -7.01
N ASN A 593 -16.39 32.55 -8.11
CA ASN A 593 -17.74 31.97 -8.10
C ASN A 593 -18.06 31.11 -9.34
N ALA A 594 -17.04 30.70 -10.10
CA ALA A 594 -17.19 29.86 -11.29
C ALA A 594 -17.14 28.36 -10.99
N VAL A 595 -16.85 27.95 -9.75
CA VAL A 595 -16.76 26.54 -9.34
C VAL A 595 -17.63 26.30 -8.11
N ALA A 596 -18.44 25.25 -8.17
CA ALA A 596 -19.20 24.75 -7.04
C ALA A 596 -18.99 23.24 -6.89
N THR A 597 -19.02 22.79 -5.65
CA THR A 597 -19.07 21.38 -5.27
C THR A 597 -20.34 21.15 -4.46
N GLY A 598 -20.98 20.01 -4.66
CA GLY A 598 -22.14 19.65 -3.83
C GLY A 598 -21.71 19.30 -2.41
N THR A 599 -22.67 18.93 -1.59
CA THR A 599 -22.40 18.42 -0.25
C THR A 599 -23.15 17.11 -0.04
N TRP A 600 -22.60 16.25 0.79
CA TRP A 600 -23.23 14.98 1.10
C TRP A 600 -24.26 15.05 2.23
N GLY A 601 -24.42 16.23 2.86
CA GLY A 601 -25.24 16.36 4.06
C GLY A 601 -24.75 15.43 5.19
N ASP A 602 -23.43 15.28 5.33
CA ASP A 602 -22.84 14.38 6.34
C ASP A 602 -22.91 14.93 7.76
N GLY A 603 -23.01 16.26 7.85
CA GLY A 603 -23.21 16.95 9.10
C GLY A 603 -24.63 16.76 9.63
N ALA A 604 -24.77 17.05 10.92
CA ALA A 604 -26.06 17.25 11.54
C ALA A 604 -26.08 18.62 12.20
N ARG A 605 -27.23 19.27 12.21
CA ARG A 605 -27.46 20.49 12.99
C ARG A 605 -27.73 20.06 14.42
N TRP A 606 -26.69 20.05 15.25
CA TRP A 606 -26.75 19.62 16.64
C TRP A 606 -27.25 20.72 17.58
N SER A 607 -27.97 20.32 18.63
CA SER A 607 -28.24 21.14 19.80
C SER A 607 -27.02 21.24 20.70
N ALA A 608 -27.03 22.18 21.66
CA ALA A 608 -25.99 22.26 22.67
C ALA A 608 -26.01 21.03 23.60
N PRO A 609 -24.85 20.53 24.05
CA PRO A 609 -24.75 19.40 24.99
C PRO A 609 -25.57 19.60 26.27
N ARG A 610 -26.37 18.60 26.62
CA ARG A 610 -27.20 18.57 27.84
C ARG A 610 -26.83 17.38 28.72
N ASP A 611 -27.00 17.55 30.03
CA ASP A 611 -26.75 16.49 30.99
C ASP A 611 -27.97 15.55 31.07
N VAL A 612 -27.74 14.26 31.33
CA VAL A 612 -28.79 13.31 31.71
C VAL A 612 -28.99 13.43 33.22
N PRO A 613 -30.01 14.18 33.70
CA PRO A 613 -30.07 14.64 35.11
C PRO A 613 -30.28 13.51 36.11
N VAL A 614 -30.86 12.40 35.65
CA VAL A 614 -31.21 11.21 36.42
C VAL A 614 -30.04 10.24 36.61
N ALA A 615 -28.95 10.43 35.86
CA ALA A 615 -27.71 9.71 36.06
C ALA A 615 -26.86 10.47 37.09
N ALA A 616 -26.73 9.93 38.29
CA ALA A 616 -25.94 10.55 39.34
C ALA A 616 -24.48 10.74 38.91
N LEU A 617 -23.84 11.83 39.37
CA LEU A 617 -22.40 12.03 39.25
C LEU A 617 -21.68 10.85 39.92
N GLY A 618 -20.77 10.21 39.19
CA GLY A 618 -20.06 9.03 39.66
C GLY A 618 -19.43 8.27 38.51
N ARG A 619 -18.80 7.12 38.79
CA ARG A 619 -18.18 6.27 37.75
C ARG A 619 -19.25 5.61 36.87
N VAL A 620 -19.59 6.26 35.76
CA VAL A 620 -20.49 5.76 34.71
C VAL A 620 -19.70 5.39 33.46
N ALA A 621 -20.15 4.38 32.72
CA ALA A 621 -19.49 3.89 31.53
C ALA A 621 -20.48 3.27 30.54
N GLU A 622 -20.03 3.14 29.29
CA GLU A 622 -20.64 2.28 28.27
C GLU A 622 -22.14 2.55 28.03
N PRO A 623 -22.55 3.80 27.75
CA PRO A 623 -23.94 4.09 27.46
C PRO A 623 -24.37 3.38 26.18
N PHE A 624 -25.64 2.99 26.13
CA PHE A 624 -26.28 2.38 24.98
C PHE A 624 -27.70 2.90 24.82
N ALA A 625 -27.99 3.55 23.71
CA ALA A 625 -29.31 4.05 23.36
C ALA A 625 -30.02 3.08 22.41
N VAL A 626 -31.33 2.91 22.61
CA VAL A 626 -32.22 2.14 21.72
C VAL A 626 -33.53 2.90 21.55
N VAL A 627 -34.10 2.84 20.35
CA VAL A 627 -35.40 3.44 20.05
C VAL A 627 -36.51 2.50 20.51
N GLU A 628 -37.44 3.02 21.30
CA GLU A 628 -38.70 2.32 21.62
C GLU A 628 -39.80 2.70 20.61
N ASP A 629 -39.92 3.99 20.26
CA ASP A 629 -40.83 4.48 19.22
C ASP A 629 -40.40 5.86 18.65
N LEU A 630 -41.32 6.54 17.94
CA LEU A 630 -41.11 7.86 17.33
C LEU A 630 -40.62 8.94 18.31
N HIS A 631 -40.92 8.84 19.60
CA HIS A 631 -40.68 9.89 20.60
C HIS A 631 -39.94 9.39 21.84
N ARG A 632 -39.69 8.08 21.94
CA ARG A 632 -39.07 7.44 23.09
C ARG A 632 -37.74 6.79 22.76
N VAL A 633 -36.73 7.18 23.55
CA VAL A 633 -35.41 6.56 23.58
C VAL A 633 -35.22 5.94 24.95
N ARG A 634 -34.81 4.68 25.00
CA ARG A 634 -34.31 4.07 26.23
C ARG A 634 -32.80 4.08 26.23
N LEU A 635 -32.24 4.51 27.35
CA LEU A 635 -30.81 4.57 27.61
C LEU A 635 -30.44 3.49 28.63
N PHE A 636 -29.38 2.74 28.36
CA PHE A 636 -28.72 1.83 29.29
C PHE A 636 -27.31 2.31 29.57
N TRP A 637 -26.78 2.05 30.77
CA TRP A 637 -25.37 2.32 31.08
C TRP A 637 -24.89 1.44 32.22
N SER A 638 -23.57 1.32 32.32
CA SER A 638 -22.92 0.72 33.49
C SER A 638 -22.64 1.79 34.53
N ALA A 639 -23.06 1.54 35.77
CA ALA A 639 -22.82 2.42 36.91
C ALA A 639 -22.08 1.67 38.01
N HIS A 640 -21.02 2.28 38.54
CA HIS A 640 -20.28 1.76 39.69
C HIS A 640 -20.75 2.43 40.97
N ASP A 641 -21.27 1.64 41.91
CA ASP A 641 -21.81 2.11 43.18
C ASP A 641 -20.74 2.28 44.29
N GLY A 642 -19.47 2.05 43.96
CA GLY A 642 -18.35 2.05 44.91
C GLY A 642 -17.84 0.64 45.22
N THR A 643 -18.68 -0.37 45.02
CA THR A 643 -18.34 -1.78 45.28
C THR A 643 -18.43 -2.66 44.03
N ARG A 644 -19.42 -2.42 43.17
CA ARG A 644 -19.71 -3.26 42.01
C ARG A 644 -20.26 -2.43 40.85
N TRP A 645 -20.18 -3.03 39.66
CA TRP A 645 -20.81 -2.50 38.45
C TRP A 645 -22.22 -3.09 38.28
N THR A 646 -23.19 -2.21 38.02
CA THR A 646 -24.60 -2.54 37.77
C THR A 646 -25.03 -2.00 36.41
N ILE A 647 -26.02 -2.64 35.78
CA ILE A 647 -26.67 -2.09 34.58
C ILE A 647 -27.90 -1.31 35.01
N ARG A 648 -27.97 -0.06 34.60
CA ARG A 648 -29.11 0.83 34.82
C ARG A 648 -29.74 1.21 33.50
N THR A 649 -31.02 1.55 33.55
CA THR A 649 -31.73 2.11 32.40
C THR A 649 -32.62 3.27 32.79
N VAL A 650 -32.87 4.14 31.82
CA VAL A 650 -33.82 5.24 31.95
C VAL A 650 -34.46 5.53 30.60
N ARG A 651 -35.68 6.05 30.64
CA ARG A 651 -36.44 6.40 29.45
C ARG A 651 -36.45 7.92 29.24
N TRP A 652 -36.23 8.33 28.02
CA TRP A 652 -36.40 9.69 27.53
C TRP A 652 -37.65 9.75 26.65
N GLU A 653 -38.52 10.73 26.88
CA GLU A 653 -39.78 10.93 26.17
C GLU A 653 -39.98 12.43 25.93
N ASP A 654 -39.90 12.86 24.67
CA ASP A 654 -40.09 14.25 24.20
C ASP A 654 -39.43 15.34 25.09
N GLY A 655 -38.16 15.15 25.40
CA GLY A 655 -37.36 16.13 26.16
C GLY A 655 -37.38 15.92 27.67
N THR A 656 -38.18 14.98 28.17
CA THR A 656 -38.27 14.64 29.60
C THR A 656 -37.64 13.29 29.91
N TRP A 657 -37.04 13.15 31.09
CA TRP A 657 -36.44 11.90 31.57
C TRP A 657 -37.32 11.29 32.67
N ALA A 658 -37.61 10.00 32.56
CA ALA A 658 -38.24 9.23 33.62
C ALA A 658 -37.25 8.92 34.77
N GLY A 659 -37.74 8.28 35.84
CA GLY A 659 -36.87 7.68 36.85
C GLY A 659 -36.03 6.54 36.26
N HIS A 660 -34.81 6.35 36.76
CA HIS A 660 -33.98 5.23 36.34
C HIS A 660 -34.31 3.96 37.16
N GLU A 661 -34.12 2.80 36.55
CA GLU A 661 -34.30 1.48 37.16
C GLU A 661 -33.03 0.63 37.01
N VAL A 662 -32.86 -0.38 37.86
CA VAL A 662 -31.73 -1.32 37.81
C VAL A 662 -32.15 -2.55 37.01
N VAL A 663 -31.41 -2.86 35.93
CA VAL A 663 -31.70 -3.98 35.01
C VAL A 663 -30.99 -5.25 35.44
N ALA A 664 -29.76 -5.12 35.92
CA ALA A 664 -28.95 -6.24 36.38
C ALA A 664 -28.10 -5.84 37.58
N GLU A 665 -28.26 -6.60 38.66
CA GLU A 665 -27.48 -6.49 39.88
C GLU A 665 -27.06 -7.89 40.34
N GLY A 666 -25.75 -8.12 40.50
CA GLY A 666 -25.22 -9.43 40.83
C GLY A 666 -23.73 -9.39 41.15
N GLY A 667 -23.19 -10.50 41.68
CA GLY A 667 -21.77 -10.64 42.00
C GLY A 667 -20.86 -10.53 40.77
N GLY A 668 -19.60 -10.16 40.98
CA GLY A 668 -18.55 -10.04 39.95
C GLY A 668 -18.54 -8.71 39.16
N GLY A 669 -19.71 -8.15 38.87
CA GLY A 669 -19.88 -6.87 38.15
C GLY A 669 -20.43 -7.04 36.73
N ASN A 670 -21.38 -6.18 36.36
CA ASN A 670 -22.08 -6.20 35.07
C ASN A 670 -21.69 -4.98 34.23
N ARG A 671 -21.29 -5.20 32.97
CA ARG A 671 -20.71 -4.20 32.07
C ARG A 671 -21.26 -4.31 30.65
N GLU A 672 -21.02 -3.28 29.86
CA GLU A 672 -21.19 -3.28 28.40
C GLU A 672 -22.63 -3.60 27.95
N PRO A 673 -23.64 -2.84 28.42
CA PRO A 673 -25.03 -3.10 28.02
C PRO A 673 -25.21 -2.88 26.52
N ALA A 674 -26.00 -3.72 25.89
CA ALA A 674 -26.46 -3.56 24.52
C ALA A 674 -27.90 -4.02 24.42
N ALA A 675 -28.68 -3.46 23.50
CA ALA A 675 -30.08 -3.81 23.39
C ALA A 675 -30.55 -3.79 21.94
N VAL A 676 -31.56 -4.62 21.63
CA VAL A 676 -32.24 -4.63 20.35
C VAL A 676 -33.71 -4.94 20.56
N THR A 677 -34.58 -4.16 19.94
CA THR A 677 -36.02 -4.43 19.90
C THR A 677 -36.27 -5.53 18.88
N VAL A 678 -37.16 -6.47 19.14
CA VAL A 678 -37.64 -7.49 18.19
C VAL A 678 -39.15 -7.39 18.14
N SER A 679 -39.69 -7.25 16.93
CA SER A 679 -41.14 -7.17 16.74
C SER A 679 -41.75 -8.58 16.68
N GLY A 680 -42.75 -8.83 17.52
CA GLY A 680 -43.43 -10.13 17.61
C GLY A 680 -44.95 -9.98 17.47
N ALA A 681 -45.63 -11.09 17.15
CA ALA A 681 -47.09 -11.13 17.00
C ALA A 681 -47.85 -10.76 18.30
N GLY A 682 -47.20 -10.87 19.46
CA GLY A 682 -47.74 -10.52 20.78
C GLY A 682 -47.30 -9.14 21.31
N GLY A 683 -46.60 -8.32 20.49
CA GLY A 683 -46.01 -7.04 20.90
C GLY A 683 -44.49 -7.00 20.66
N ASP A 684 -43.92 -5.79 20.73
CA ASP A 684 -42.47 -5.60 20.61
C ASP A 684 -41.77 -5.98 21.92
N THR A 685 -40.74 -6.81 21.83
CA THR A 685 -39.90 -7.21 22.96
C THR A 685 -38.54 -6.56 22.84
N LEU A 686 -38.11 -5.84 23.87
CA LEU A 686 -36.76 -5.29 23.95
C LEU A 686 -35.85 -6.30 24.67
N TRP A 687 -34.86 -6.83 23.95
CA TRP A 687 -33.84 -7.69 24.53
C TRP A 687 -32.63 -6.86 24.94
N VAL A 688 -32.21 -6.99 26.20
CA VAL A 688 -31.02 -6.36 26.74
C VAL A 688 -29.97 -7.44 27.01
N PHE A 689 -28.72 -7.15 26.66
CA PHE A 689 -27.56 -8.02 26.79
C PHE A 689 -26.48 -7.29 27.55
N TRP A 690 -25.66 -8.01 28.32
CA TRP A 690 -24.51 -7.44 29.02
C TRP A 690 -23.48 -8.52 29.34
N SER A 691 -22.27 -8.10 29.65
CA SER A 691 -21.20 -8.96 30.12
C SER A 691 -21.19 -9.00 31.64
N LYS A 692 -21.18 -10.21 32.20
CA LYS A 692 -21.15 -10.46 33.64
C LYS A 692 -19.88 -11.19 34.01
N ARG A 693 -19.15 -10.64 34.98
CA ARG A 693 -18.01 -11.32 35.60
C ARG A 693 -18.54 -12.40 36.55
N GLN A 694 -18.03 -13.62 36.45
CA GLN A 694 -18.56 -14.76 37.20
C GLN A 694 -18.09 -14.84 38.66
N GLY A 695 -17.11 -14.02 39.08
CA GLY A 695 -16.65 -13.93 40.46
C GLY A 695 -15.76 -12.72 40.73
N THR A 696 -15.57 -12.37 42.00
CA THR A 696 -14.57 -11.40 42.47
C THR A 696 -13.39 -12.16 43.07
N GLY A 697 -12.17 -11.99 42.53
CA GLY A 697 -10.95 -12.57 43.12
C GLY A 697 -10.61 -14.00 42.71
N THR A 698 -11.26 -14.58 41.70
CA THR A 698 -10.80 -15.83 41.07
C THR A 698 -9.68 -15.53 40.07
N GLU A 699 -8.62 -16.34 40.05
CA GLU A 699 -7.42 -16.16 39.20
C GLU A 699 -7.76 -16.00 37.69
N ASP A 700 -8.90 -16.52 37.24
CA ASP A 700 -9.20 -16.69 35.80
C ASP A 700 -9.98 -15.55 35.09
N ASP A 701 -10.29 -14.41 35.75
CA ASP A 701 -11.05 -13.27 35.16
C ASP A 701 -12.08 -13.68 34.07
N VAL A 702 -13.04 -14.53 34.46
CA VAL A 702 -14.04 -15.14 33.57
C VAL A 702 -15.24 -14.21 33.40
N TRP A 703 -15.63 -13.97 32.14
CA TRP A 703 -16.80 -13.18 31.76
C TRP A 703 -17.72 -13.98 30.84
N THR A 704 -19.02 -13.90 31.09
CA THR A 704 -20.07 -14.52 30.27
C THR A 704 -21.09 -13.48 29.84
N LEU A 705 -21.84 -13.77 28.78
CA LEU A 705 -22.95 -12.95 28.34
C LEU A 705 -24.24 -13.35 29.03
N MET A 706 -25.03 -12.34 29.39
CA MET A 706 -26.36 -12.46 29.96
C MET A 706 -27.38 -11.69 29.10
N SER A 707 -28.65 -12.11 29.12
CA SER A 707 -29.76 -11.38 28.53
C SER A 707 -30.95 -11.28 29.46
N ARG A 708 -31.80 -10.29 29.18
CA ARG A 708 -33.10 -10.10 29.82
C ARG A 708 -34.08 -9.48 28.84
N PRO A 709 -35.28 -10.06 28.64
CA PRO A 709 -36.32 -9.45 27.82
C PRO A 709 -37.16 -8.45 28.64
N LEU A 710 -37.58 -7.37 27.99
CA LEU A 710 -38.60 -6.43 28.44
C LEU A 710 -39.75 -6.46 27.45
N ASP A 711 -40.96 -6.75 27.93
CA ASP A 711 -42.17 -6.57 27.14
C ASP A 711 -42.52 -5.08 27.10
N LEU A 712 -42.44 -4.45 25.92
CA LEU A 712 -42.69 -3.01 25.78
C LEU A 712 -44.19 -2.66 25.92
N ALA A 713 -45.10 -3.62 25.75
CA ALA A 713 -46.53 -3.38 25.91
C ALA A 713 -46.93 -3.30 27.39
N SER A 714 -46.41 -4.22 28.22
CA SER A 714 -46.69 -4.24 29.68
C SER A 714 -45.68 -3.46 30.52
N GLY A 715 -44.48 -3.18 29.98
CA GLY A 715 -43.36 -2.62 30.74
C GLY A 715 -42.74 -3.58 31.75
N THR A 716 -43.00 -4.90 31.62
CA THR A 716 -42.57 -5.91 32.59
C THR A 716 -41.29 -6.61 32.14
N TRP A 717 -40.30 -6.68 33.05
CA TRP A 717 -39.07 -7.43 32.84
C TRP A 717 -39.27 -8.93 33.03
N GLY A 718 -38.77 -9.73 32.08
CA GLY A 718 -38.62 -11.17 32.23
C GLY A 718 -37.42 -11.58 33.11
N PRO A 719 -37.15 -12.88 33.24
CA PRO A 719 -36.01 -13.39 34.00
C PRO A 719 -34.68 -13.14 33.29
N GLU A 720 -33.59 -12.99 34.07
CA GLU A 720 -32.22 -13.01 33.54
C GLU A 720 -31.87 -14.41 33.02
N ARG A 721 -31.15 -14.47 31.90
CA ARG A 721 -30.75 -15.71 31.24
C ARG A 721 -29.27 -15.67 30.84
N PRO A 722 -28.46 -16.71 31.10
CA PRO A 722 -27.12 -16.80 30.54
C PRO A 722 -27.19 -17.14 29.04
N LEU A 723 -26.42 -16.45 28.20
CA LEU A 723 -26.25 -16.83 26.78
C LEU A 723 -25.01 -17.70 26.58
N THR A 724 -23.96 -17.42 27.33
CA THR A 724 -22.72 -18.18 27.27
C THR A 724 -22.42 -18.80 28.62
N ALA A 725 -21.77 -19.95 28.59
CA ALA A 725 -21.25 -20.62 29.77
C ALA A 725 -19.73 -20.46 29.83
N PRO A 726 -19.12 -20.45 31.03
CA PRO A 726 -17.69 -20.57 31.18
C PRO A 726 -17.15 -21.79 30.43
N ARG A 727 -15.96 -21.68 29.86
CA ARG A 727 -15.32 -22.81 29.18
C ARG A 727 -15.05 -23.97 30.16
N PRO A 728 -15.36 -25.23 29.81
CA PRO A 728 -14.98 -26.37 30.64
C PRO A 728 -13.45 -26.59 30.62
N GLY A 729 -12.81 -26.72 31.79
CA GLY A 729 -11.37 -26.97 31.94
C GLY A 729 -10.55 -25.73 32.34
N PRO A 730 -9.20 -25.78 32.27
CA PRO A 730 -8.30 -24.68 32.71
C PRO A 730 -8.27 -23.48 31.73
N GLY A 731 -9.33 -23.30 30.94
CA GLY A 731 -9.39 -22.28 29.89
C GLY A 731 -10.19 -21.05 30.34
N ARG A 732 -9.61 -19.86 30.17
CA ARG A 732 -10.31 -18.59 30.34
C ARG A 732 -11.35 -18.38 29.22
N SER A 733 -12.44 -17.70 29.55
CA SER A 733 -13.40 -17.13 28.60
C SER A 733 -13.82 -15.74 29.07
N ALA A 734 -13.37 -14.72 28.37
CA ALA A 734 -13.72 -13.33 28.58
C ALA A 734 -14.73 -12.88 27.52
N ASP A 735 -15.99 -13.28 27.65
CA ASP A 735 -17.04 -12.88 26.72
C ASP A 735 -17.51 -11.44 27.00
N ARG A 736 -17.13 -10.52 26.12
CA ARG A 736 -17.22 -9.06 26.31
C ARG A 736 -17.87 -8.37 25.13
N GLU A 737 -18.40 -7.17 25.37
CA GLU A 737 -18.83 -6.22 24.35
C GLU A 737 -19.92 -6.79 23.41
N PRO A 738 -21.09 -7.22 23.96
CA PRO A 738 -22.16 -7.78 23.15
C PRO A 738 -22.73 -6.76 22.16
N ALA A 739 -23.02 -7.23 20.94
CA ALA A 739 -23.57 -6.44 19.85
C ALA A 739 -24.64 -7.27 19.11
N PRO A 740 -25.90 -7.20 19.57
CA PRO A 740 -27.00 -7.95 18.97
C PRO A 740 -27.50 -7.31 17.67
N VAL A 741 -27.89 -8.15 16.71
CA VAL A 741 -28.59 -7.75 15.48
C VAL A 741 -29.74 -8.71 15.20
N ARG A 742 -30.79 -8.21 14.54
CA ARG A 742 -31.89 -9.05 14.07
C ARG A 742 -31.39 -9.98 12.96
N SER A 743 -31.68 -11.26 13.10
CA SER A 743 -31.42 -12.26 12.07
C SER A 743 -32.61 -12.33 11.09
N SER A 744 -32.35 -12.78 9.86
CA SER A 744 -33.36 -12.89 8.79
C SER A 744 -34.46 -13.92 9.08
N ASP A 745 -34.19 -14.88 9.97
CA ASP A 745 -35.11 -15.91 10.43
C ASP A 745 -36.06 -15.45 11.57
N GLY A 746 -35.97 -14.17 11.95
CA GLY A 746 -36.76 -13.59 13.04
C GLY A 746 -36.14 -13.76 14.43
N GLY A 747 -35.01 -14.47 14.54
CA GLY A 747 -34.20 -14.54 15.76
C GLY A 747 -33.25 -13.36 15.92
N LEU A 748 -32.28 -13.52 16.82
CA LEU A 748 -31.19 -12.57 17.05
C LEU A 748 -29.85 -13.25 16.85
N ARG A 749 -28.91 -12.54 16.21
CA ARG A 749 -27.50 -12.91 16.20
C ARG A 749 -26.74 -11.96 17.11
N VAL A 750 -25.95 -12.49 18.04
CA VAL A 750 -25.16 -11.69 18.97
C VAL A 750 -23.69 -11.84 18.64
N TYR A 751 -23.06 -10.74 18.22
CA TYR A 751 -21.61 -10.65 18.06
C TYR A 751 -20.98 -10.19 19.38
N PHE A 752 -19.79 -10.68 19.71
CA PHE A 752 -19.08 -10.31 20.93
C PHE A 752 -17.58 -10.62 20.80
N SER A 753 -16.75 -10.04 21.66
CA SER A 753 -15.34 -10.37 21.78
C SER A 753 -15.14 -11.50 22.79
N SER A 754 -14.23 -12.44 22.51
CA SER A 754 -13.91 -13.53 23.43
C SER A 754 -12.52 -14.07 23.18
N ASP A 755 -11.85 -14.47 24.26
CA ASP A 755 -10.54 -15.13 24.26
C ASP A 755 -10.62 -16.65 24.45
N ARG A 756 -11.82 -17.23 24.29
CA ARG A 756 -12.07 -18.66 24.51
C ARG A 756 -11.22 -19.62 23.65
N SER A 757 -10.65 -19.16 22.54
CA SER A 757 -9.70 -19.92 21.71
C SER A 757 -8.23 -19.77 22.15
N GLY A 758 -7.96 -19.00 23.20
CA GLY A 758 -6.63 -18.58 23.64
C GLY A 758 -6.26 -17.16 23.18
N GLU A 759 -6.97 -16.61 22.18
CA GLU A 759 -6.70 -15.29 21.60
C GLU A 759 -7.98 -14.47 21.53
N SER A 760 -7.89 -13.15 21.79
CA SER A 760 -9.05 -12.25 21.70
C SER A 760 -9.48 -12.07 20.25
N GLY A 761 -10.61 -12.66 19.90
CA GLY A 761 -11.22 -12.52 18.59
C GLY A 761 -12.70 -12.19 18.67
N VAL A 762 -13.33 -12.01 17.51
CA VAL A 762 -14.77 -11.82 17.41
C VAL A 762 -15.46 -13.16 17.26
N TRP A 763 -16.55 -13.34 18.01
CA TRP A 763 -17.42 -14.50 18.02
C TRP A 763 -18.86 -14.12 17.75
N SER A 764 -19.65 -15.10 17.31
CA SER A 764 -21.09 -14.96 17.14
C SER A 764 -21.81 -16.14 17.77
N LEU A 765 -23.04 -15.91 18.21
CA LEU A 765 -24.01 -16.96 18.52
C LEU A 765 -25.39 -16.55 18.00
N ASP A 766 -26.22 -17.53 17.70
CA ASP A 766 -27.62 -17.32 17.34
C ASP A 766 -28.50 -17.56 18.56
N MET A 767 -29.54 -16.74 18.71
CA MET A 767 -30.55 -16.82 19.75
C MET A 767 -31.93 -16.84 19.08
N ALA A 768 -32.71 -17.88 19.37
CA ALA A 768 -34.07 -18.02 18.85
C ALA A 768 -35.01 -16.96 19.45
N PRO A 769 -36.18 -16.69 18.83
CA PRO A 769 -37.12 -15.69 19.32
C PRO A 769 -37.62 -15.93 20.76
N ASP A 770 -37.64 -17.19 21.21
CA ASP A 770 -38.01 -17.58 22.58
C ASP A 770 -36.87 -17.35 23.61
N GLY A 771 -35.72 -16.87 23.15
CA GLY A 771 -34.51 -16.62 23.93
C GLY A 771 -33.65 -17.85 24.18
N SER A 772 -33.89 -18.97 23.50
CA SER A 772 -33.02 -20.16 23.56
C SER A 772 -31.79 -20.01 22.66
N VAL A 773 -30.66 -20.59 23.07
CA VAL A 773 -29.41 -20.60 22.30
C VAL A 773 -29.18 -22.03 21.79
N PRO A 774 -29.45 -22.32 20.49
CA PRO A 774 -29.47 -23.69 19.97
C PRO A 774 -28.08 -24.28 19.73
N ALA A 775 -27.04 -23.45 19.62
CA ALA A 775 -25.69 -23.87 19.28
C ALA A 775 -24.64 -23.10 20.09
N PRO A 776 -23.46 -23.69 20.35
CA PRO A 776 -22.37 -22.98 21.02
C PRO A 776 -21.83 -21.85 20.12
N PRO A 777 -21.19 -20.82 20.70
CA PRO A 777 -20.66 -19.71 19.91
C PRO A 777 -19.57 -20.13 18.93
N THR A 778 -19.58 -19.50 17.76
CA THR A 778 -18.69 -19.75 16.62
C THR A 778 -17.74 -18.57 16.39
N PRO A 779 -16.48 -18.81 15.99
CA PRO A 779 -15.55 -17.72 15.71
C PRO A 779 -15.92 -17.05 14.38
N VAL A 780 -15.90 -15.72 14.37
CA VAL A 780 -16.13 -14.87 13.18
C VAL A 780 -14.79 -14.47 12.58
N LEU A 781 -13.91 -13.95 13.42
CA LEU A 781 -12.55 -13.58 13.06
C LEU A 781 -11.58 -14.37 13.93
N THR A 782 -10.62 -15.01 13.28
CA THR A 782 -9.53 -15.72 13.94
C THR A 782 -8.21 -15.13 13.48
N GLY A 783 -7.29 -14.94 14.42
CA GLY A 783 -5.95 -14.50 14.09
C GLY A 783 -5.23 -13.84 15.26
N PRO A 784 -3.94 -13.49 15.05
CA PRO A 784 -3.12 -12.79 16.03
C PRO A 784 -3.61 -11.40 16.50
N PRO A 785 -4.31 -10.59 15.65
CA PRO A 785 -4.84 -9.29 16.07
C PRO A 785 -5.87 -9.40 17.17
N GLU A 786 -5.87 -8.39 18.04
CA GLU A 786 -6.90 -8.23 19.05
C GLU A 786 -8.07 -7.47 18.44
N ASP A 787 -9.16 -8.19 18.18
CA ASP A 787 -10.38 -7.63 17.62
C ASP A 787 -11.44 -7.44 18.73
N ARG A 788 -11.96 -6.20 18.86
CA ARG A 788 -12.85 -5.76 19.94
C ARG A 788 -13.97 -4.84 19.42
N TRP A 789 -14.96 -4.57 20.26
CA TRP A 789 -16.12 -3.72 19.99
C TRP A 789 -16.79 -4.02 18.64
N PRO A 790 -17.19 -5.29 18.40
CA PRO A 790 -17.91 -5.62 17.18
C PRO A 790 -19.22 -4.83 17.13
N VAL A 791 -19.58 -4.29 15.96
CA VAL A 791 -20.87 -3.67 15.72
C VAL A 791 -21.37 -4.08 14.33
N PRO A 792 -22.51 -4.79 14.25
CA PRO A 792 -23.10 -5.18 12.98
C PRO A 792 -23.67 -3.95 12.27
N VAL A 793 -23.52 -3.93 10.94
CA VAL A 793 -24.01 -2.85 10.08
C VAL A 793 -24.75 -3.46 8.90
N SER A 794 -26.02 -3.11 8.79
CA SER A 794 -26.80 -3.39 7.59
C SER A 794 -26.53 -2.29 6.58
N VAL A 795 -25.85 -2.62 5.48
CA VAL A 795 -25.52 -1.66 4.43
C VAL A 795 -26.54 -1.76 3.29
N PRO A 796 -27.25 -0.66 2.96
CA PRO A 796 -28.20 -0.64 1.86
C PRO A 796 -27.57 -1.06 0.52
N GLY A 797 -28.24 -1.95 -0.20
CA GLY A 797 -27.85 -2.36 -1.56
C GLY A 797 -26.68 -3.34 -1.68
N VAL A 798 -26.11 -3.80 -0.56
CA VAL A 798 -24.92 -4.68 -0.56
C VAL A 798 -25.27 -6.17 -0.46
N GLY A 799 -26.43 -6.50 0.11
CA GLY A 799 -26.93 -7.87 0.21
C GLY A 799 -26.16 -8.80 1.16
N THR A 800 -25.14 -8.29 1.86
CA THR A 800 -24.38 -9.02 2.89
C THR A 800 -24.22 -8.16 4.13
N ASP A 801 -24.34 -8.76 5.31
CA ASP A 801 -24.08 -8.08 6.57
C ASP A 801 -22.60 -7.71 6.71
N TRP A 802 -22.37 -6.49 7.19
CA TRP A 802 -21.05 -6.00 7.54
C TRP A 802 -20.88 -6.06 9.05
N LEU A 803 -19.63 -6.26 9.47
CA LEU A 803 -19.24 -6.12 10.86
C LEU A 803 -18.10 -5.12 10.94
N LEU A 804 -18.32 -4.04 11.69
CA LEU A 804 -17.25 -3.15 12.08
C LEU A 804 -16.68 -3.58 13.43
N PHE A 805 -15.39 -3.37 13.63
CA PHE A 805 -14.73 -3.69 14.89
C PHE A 805 -13.47 -2.85 15.02
N ARG A 806 -12.98 -2.74 16.24
CA ARG A 806 -11.70 -2.15 16.58
C ARG A 806 -10.63 -3.23 16.56
N SER A 807 -9.48 -2.94 15.96
CA SER A 807 -8.38 -3.91 15.84
C SER A 807 -7.04 -3.25 15.99
N ASP A 808 -6.05 -3.97 16.53
CA ASP A 808 -4.66 -3.51 16.58
C ASP A 808 -3.81 -3.99 15.41
N ARG A 809 -4.43 -4.54 14.36
CA ARG A 809 -3.75 -4.99 13.14
C ARG A 809 -3.00 -3.83 12.46
N GLY A 810 -1.87 -4.18 11.83
CA GLY A 810 -1.08 -3.24 11.04
C GLY A 810 -1.83 -2.75 9.80
N VAL A 811 -1.49 -1.56 9.33
CA VAL A 811 -2.18 -0.88 8.23
C VAL A 811 -1.21 -0.71 7.07
N ALA A 812 -1.58 -1.23 5.89
CA ALA A 812 -0.84 -1.01 4.67
C ALA A 812 -1.00 0.43 4.17
N LEU A 813 0.05 1.01 3.58
CA LEU A 813 0.00 2.34 2.98
C LEU A 813 -1.02 2.45 1.84
N SER A 814 -1.28 1.35 1.14
CA SER A 814 -2.36 1.24 0.16
C SER A 814 -3.74 1.52 0.77
N GLY A 815 -3.95 1.13 2.03
CA GLY A 815 -5.16 1.43 2.79
C GLY A 815 -5.28 2.89 3.25
N LEU A 816 -4.20 3.66 3.20
CA LEU A 816 -4.15 5.07 3.57
C LEU A 816 -4.42 6.02 2.42
N ALA A 817 -3.88 5.74 1.24
CA ALA A 817 -3.91 6.69 0.12
C ALA A 817 -5.30 6.88 -0.52
N SER A 818 -6.27 6.01 -0.21
CA SER A 818 -7.67 6.15 -0.66
C SER A 818 -8.47 7.14 0.20
N ARG A 819 -7.86 7.74 1.23
CA ARG A 819 -8.56 8.57 2.21
C ARG A 819 -7.76 9.82 2.52
N THR A 820 -8.44 10.95 2.65
CA THR A 820 -7.86 12.22 3.09
C THR A 820 -7.17 12.00 4.43
N LEU A 821 -5.84 11.85 4.39
CA LEU A 821 -5.01 11.92 5.57
C LEU A 821 -5.17 13.33 6.16
N PRO A 822 -5.27 13.48 7.50
CA PRO A 822 -5.00 14.77 8.09
C PRO A 822 -3.60 15.20 7.64
N PRO A 823 -3.39 16.49 7.32
CA PRO A 823 -2.10 16.99 6.88
C PRO A 823 -1.05 16.56 7.91
N ALA A 824 0.02 15.93 7.42
CA ALA A 824 1.12 15.54 8.27
C ALA A 824 1.65 16.80 8.96
N GLU A 825 1.54 16.87 10.28
CA GLU A 825 2.29 17.84 11.08
C GLU A 825 3.78 17.51 10.92
N ASP A 826 4.39 18.12 9.91
CA ASP A 826 5.84 18.16 9.79
C ASP A 826 6.36 18.91 11.02
N ARG A 827 7.27 18.28 11.77
CA ARG A 827 7.84 18.82 13.02
C ARG A 827 8.87 19.94 12.76
N SER A 828 8.69 20.66 11.66
CA SER A 828 9.61 21.65 11.12
C SER A 828 8.82 22.94 10.92
N ALA A 829 9.08 23.94 11.76
CA ALA A 829 8.32 25.19 11.85
C ALA A 829 8.13 25.91 10.49
N VAL A 830 6.90 25.89 9.97
CA VAL A 830 6.37 26.88 9.00
C VAL A 830 4.87 27.04 9.28
N PRO A 831 4.34 28.27 9.46
CA PRO A 831 2.90 28.46 9.69
C PRO A 831 2.11 28.12 8.42
N ALA A 832 0.99 27.42 8.59
CA ALA A 832 0.07 27.05 7.54
C ALA A 832 -0.58 28.29 6.91
N THR A 833 -0.09 28.72 5.74
CA THR A 833 -0.88 29.56 4.84
C THR A 833 -1.87 28.67 4.09
N ALA A 834 -3.15 28.90 4.36
CA ALA A 834 -4.28 28.25 3.70
C ALA A 834 -4.18 28.38 2.17
N VAL A 835 -3.87 27.28 1.50
CA VAL A 835 -4.24 27.05 0.09
C VAL A 835 -5.18 25.86 0.10
N ALA A 836 -6.46 26.15 0.30
CA ALA A 836 -7.53 25.17 0.15
C ALA A 836 -7.88 25.07 -1.34
N SER A 837 -7.16 24.22 -2.06
CA SER A 837 -7.71 23.58 -3.26
C SER A 837 -8.07 22.15 -2.85
N PRO A 838 -9.36 21.80 -2.72
CA PRO A 838 -9.73 20.40 -2.52
C PRO A 838 -9.32 19.56 -3.74
N PRO A 839 -8.93 18.29 -3.56
CA PRO A 839 -8.44 17.45 -4.66
C PRO A 839 -9.51 17.28 -5.75
N GLU A 840 -9.06 17.20 -7.00
CA GLU A 840 -9.89 16.83 -8.16
C GLU A 840 -10.71 15.56 -7.88
N ALA A 841 -11.84 15.36 -8.57
CA ALA A 841 -12.57 14.11 -8.57
C ALA A 841 -11.64 12.99 -9.09
N VAL A 842 -10.96 12.33 -8.16
CA VAL A 842 -9.84 11.43 -8.44
C VAL A 842 -10.37 10.24 -9.26
N ALA A 843 -9.72 9.95 -10.40
CA ALA A 843 -9.87 8.68 -11.09
C ALA A 843 -9.54 7.51 -10.18
N GLY A 844 -9.84 6.27 -10.60
CA GLY A 844 -9.23 5.10 -9.98
C GLY A 844 -7.74 5.34 -9.80
N ALA A 845 -7.30 5.38 -8.54
CA ALA A 845 -5.95 5.79 -8.19
C ALA A 845 -5.09 4.55 -8.02
N ARG A 846 -3.99 4.48 -8.78
CA ARG A 846 -2.91 3.52 -8.49
C ARG A 846 -2.30 3.89 -7.15
N VAL A 847 -2.34 2.96 -6.21
CA VAL A 847 -1.58 3.07 -4.97
C VAL A 847 -0.59 1.92 -4.91
N LEU A 848 0.69 2.26 -5.03
CA LEU A 848 1.75 1.30 -4.79
C LEU A 848 1.73 0.94 -3.30
N ASP A 849 1.47 -0.34 -2.97
CA ASP A 849 1.76 -0.82 -1.63
C ASP A 849 3.28 -0.90 -1.52
N THR A 850 3.90 0.08 -0.88
CA THR A 850 5.37 0.15 -0.80
C THR A 850 5.97 -0.95 0.08
N GLY A 851 5.24 -2.04 0.39
CA GLY A 851 5.72 -3.15 1.21
C GLY A 851 6.20 -2.62 2.56
N THR A 852 5.52 -1.59 3.05
CA THR A 852 5.82 -0.86 4.26
C THR A 852 4.56 -0.91 5.11
N LEU A 853 4.60 -1.71 6.18
CA LEU A 853 3.55 -1.70 7.18
C LEU A 853 3.70 -0.40 7.98
N ARG A 854 2.65 0.41 8.05
CA ARG A 854 2.59 1.47 9.04
C ARG A 854 1.87 0.94 10.26
N ARG A 855 2.60 0.93 11.36
CA ARG A 855 2.07 0.54 12.66
C ARG A 855 1.71 1.80 13.43
N TYR A 856 0.45 2.20 13.31
CA TYR A 856 -0.18 3.16 14.22
C TYR A 856 -0.74 2.46 15.47
N ALA A 857 -0.86 1.13 15.44
CA ALA A 857 -1.50 0.31 16.46
C ALA A 857 -0.46 -0.44 17.32
N GLY A 858 -0.66 -0.46 18.63
CA GLY A 858 0.28 -1.12 19.53
C GLY A 858 -0.32 -1.35 20.90
N SER A 859 -0.82 -2.56 21.12
CA SER A 859 -0.96 -3.09 22.47
C SER A 859 0.43 -3.18 23.12
N THR A 860 0.54 -2.71 24.36
CA THR A 860 1.78 -2.71 25.14
C THR A 860 1.87 -3.91 26.08
N THR A 861 0.89 -4.81 26.09
CA THR A 861 0.80 -5.88 27.08
C THR A 861 0.87 -7.25 26.41
N VAL A 862 1.88 -8.03 26.80
CA VAL A 862 1.97 -9.44 26.44
C VAL A 862 0.91 -10.21 27.23
N THR A 863 0.03 -10.92 26.53
CA THR A 863 -0.92 -11.85 27.14
C THR A 863 -0.39 -13.26 26.97
N LEU A 864 -0.08 -13.96 28.07
CA LEU A 864 0.54 -15.30 28.02
C LEU A 864 -0.31 -16.32 27.26
N ALA A 865 -1.65 -16.23 27.38
CA ALA A 865 -2.59 -17.10 26.67
C ALA A 865 -2.55 -16.92 25.14
N ALA A 866 -2.14 -15.74 24.64
CA ALA A 866 -2.15 -15.38 23.22
C ALA A 866 -0.90 -15.92 22.49
N VAL A 867 -0.77 -17.24 22.41
CA VAL A 867 0.44 -17.91 21.92
C VAL A 867 0.76 -17.60 20.46
N ASN A 868 -0.21 -17.57 19.54
CA ASN A 868 0.08 -17.30 18.13
C ASN A 868 0.50 -15.83 17.94
N ARG A 869 -0.15 -14.92 18.66
CA ARG A 869 0.25 -13.52 18.76
C ARG A 869 1.68 -13.38 19.28
N ASN A 870 2.04 -14.05 20.37
CA ASN A 870 3.40 -13.99 20.93
C ASN A 870 4.45 -14.60 19.97
N LYS A 871 4.08 -15.64 19.21
CA LYS A 871 4.91 -16.24 18.16
C LYS A 871 5.21 -15.30 16.99
N ARG A 872 4.42 -14.23 16.79
CA ARG A 872 4.69 -13.18 15.78
C ARG A 872 5.88 -12.27 16.13
N ARG A 873 6.48 -12.40 17.32
CA ARG A 873 7.67 -11.65 17.70
C ARG A 873 8.74 -11.72 16.61
N ARG A 874 9.26 -10.56 16.20
CA ARG A 874 10.27 -10.39 15.13
C ARG A 874 9.82 -10.89 13.75
N GLN A 875 8.52 -11.07 13.50
CA GLN A 875 7.96 -11.31 12.17
C GLN A 875 7.49 -9.99 11.54
N TRP A 876 7.17 -10.02 10.23
CA TRP A 876 6.68 -8.84 9.50
C TRP A 876 5.45 -8.21 10.15
N ASP A 877 4.55 -9.05 10.65
CA ASP A 877 3.29 -8.67 11.29
C ASP A 877 3.37 -8.74 12.83
N ASP A 878 4.53 -8.45 13.42
CA ASP A 878 4.70 -8.35 14.87
C ASP A 878 3.79 -7.25 15.46
N LEU A 879 2.82 -7.66 16.29
CA LEU A 879 1.78 -6.82 16.88
C LEU A 879 2.13 -6.30 18.28
N LEU A 880 3.30 -6.66 18.84
CA LEU A 880 3.69 -6.30 20.21
C LEU A 880 4.61 -5.08 20.23
N SER A 881 4.45 -4.24 21.24
CA SER A 881 5.33 -3.08 21.46
C SER A 881 6.37 -3.43 22.51
N TYR A 882 7.62 -3.05 22.27
CA TYR A 882 8.76 -3.44 23.11
C TYR A 882 9.45 -2.23 23.72
N THR A 883 10.08 -2.44 24.88
CA THR A 883 11.07 -1.49 25.39
C THR A 883 12.27 -1.44 24.43
N PRO A 884 12.89 -0.27 24.22
CA PRO A 884 14.07 -0.17 23.38
C PRO A 884 15.19 -1.12 23.85
N CYS A 885 15.76 -1.91 22.94
CA CYS A 885 16.79 -2.91 23.29
C CYS A 885 18.04 -2.26 23.89
N LYS A 886 18.51 -1.12 23.36
CA LYS A 886 19.64 -0.30 23.82
C LYS A 886 19.46 1.16 23.34
N PRO A 887 19.85 2.20 24.12
CA PRO A 887 19.91 3.56 23.61
C PRO A 887 21.02 3.67 22.55
N ARG A 888 20.87 4.58 21.57
CA ARG A 888 21.78 4.73 20.42
C ARG A 888 23.27 4.59 20.83
N GLY A 889 23.95 3.62 20.23
CA GLY A 889 25.38 3.37 20.38
C GLY A 889 26.22 4.61 20.05
N ALA A 890 27.06 4.97 21.02
CA ALA A 890 28.25 5.84 20.99
C ALA A 890 28.53 6.37 22.42
N ALA A 891 27.48 6.66 23.19
CA ALA A 891 27.63 7.23 24.54
C ALA A 891 27.99 6.21 25.64
N PHE A 892 27.89 4.90 25.37
CA PHE A 892 28.08 3.82 26.35
C PHE A 892 29.02 2.69 25.89
N GLY A 893 29.78 2.86 24.81
CA GLY A 893 30.81 1.90 24.38
C GLY A 893 30.33 0.58 23.76
N GLU A 894 29.06 0.19 23.91
CA GLU A 894 28.52 -1.03 23.32
C GLU A 894 27.98 -0.82 21.89
N GLN A 895 28.41 -1.70 20.97
CA GLN A 895 27.92 -1.75 19.59
C GLN A 895 26.56 -2.47 19.53
N LEU A 896 25.62 -1.95 18.74
CA LEU A 896 24.32 -2.60 18.54
C LEU A 896 24.48 -3.83 17.63
N GLU A 897 23.95 -4.97 18.05
CA GLU A 897 24.00 -6.23 17.29
C GLU A 897 22.72 -6.42 16.44
N ASP A 898 22.73 -7.39 15.52
CA ASP A 898 21.55 -7.71 14.69
C ASP A 898 20.37 -8.22 15.54
N GLY A 899 20.63 -8.74 16.73
CA GLY A 899 19.62 -9.13 17.72
C GLY A 899 18.86 -7.94 18.36
N ASP A 900 19.46 -6.74 18.37
CA ASP A 900 18.92 -5.51 18.99
C ASP A 900 17.87 -4.81 18.09
N LEU A 901 16.89 -5.56 17.57
CA LEU A 901 15.98 -5.08 16.53
C LEU A 901 15.23 -3.79 16.91
N TYR A 902 14.75 -3.69 18.16
CA TYR A 902 13.85 -2.62 18.61
C TYR A 902 14.62 -1.38 19.08
N THR A 903 15.11 -0.56 18.15
CA THR A 903 15.69 0.76 18.46
C THR A 903 15.15 1.84 17.53
N ARG A 904 15.22 3.11 17.95
CA ARG A 904 14.71 4.26 17.18
C ARG A 904 15.42 4.48 15.83
N GLY A 905 16.61 3.90 15.64
CA GLY A 905 17.39 4.00 14.40
C GLY A 905 17.46 2.71 13.60
N THR A 906 16.69 1.66 13.96
CA THR A 906 16.71 0.39 13.23
C THR A 906 15.59 0.36 12.17
N ILE A 907 15.96 0.01 10.94
CA ILE A 907 15.04 -0.45 9.89
C ILE A 907 15.26 -1.95 9.73
N ALA A 908 14.19 -2.74 9.73
CA ALA A 908 14.25 -4.15 9.43
C ALA A 908 13.87 -4.40 7.97
N LEU A 909 14.66 -5.22 7.29
CA LEU A 909 14.45 -5.66 5.93
C LEU A 909 14.05 -7.14 5.99
N PHE A 910 12.75 -7.41 5.93
CA PHE A 910 12.20 -8.75 5.92
C PHE A 910 12.30 -9.32 4.51
N ILE A 911 13.14 -10.33 4.34
CA ILE A 911 13.51 -10.88 3.04
C ILE A 911 12.96 -12.31 2.93
N SER A 912 12.16 -12.55 1.91
CA SER A 912 11.53 -13.85 1.65
C SER A 912 11.93 -14.37 0.28
N PRO A 913 12.25 -15.67 0.14
CA PRO A 913 12.49 -16.28 -1.15
C PRO A 913 11.19 -16.30 -1.94
N LEU A 914 11.34 -16.04 -3.22
CA LEU A 914 10.25 -15.81 -4.14
C LEU A 914 9.90 -17.08 -4.94
N VAL A 915 10.93 -17.91 -5.13
CA VAL A 915 10.86 -19.29 -5.61
C VAL A 915 11.49 -20.18 -4.52
N PRO A 916 10.85 -21.29 -4.09
CA PRO A 916 11.36 -22.15 -3.01
C PRO A 916 12.75 -22.76 -3.21
N ASP A 917 13.33 -22.69 -4.42
CA ASP A 917 14.49 -23.50 -4.83
C ASP A 917 15.85 -22.77 -4.85
N ALA A 918 15.95 -21.55 -4.32
CA ALA A 918 17.23 -20.84 -4.21
C ALA A 918 17.68 -20.74 -2.73
N PRO A 919 18.54 -21.63 -2.21
CA PRO A 919 19.11 -21.45 -0.88
C PRO A 919 20.04 -20.23 -0.86
N LEU A 920 19.90 -19.40 0.17
CA LEU A 920 20.70 -18.18 0.33
C LEU A 920 22.11 -18.55 0.79
N SER A 921 23.14 -18.15 0.03
CA SER A 921 24.54 -18.34 0.42
C SER A 921 24.99 -17.21 1.35
N ALA A 922 25.83 -17.50 2.33
CA ALA A 922 26.44 -16.49 3.21
C ALA A 922 27.13 -15.34 2.42
N GLY A 923 27.58 -15.62 1.19
CA GLY A 923 28.18 -14.63 0.29
C GLY A 923 27.20 -13.53 -0.15
N LEU A 924 25.89 -13.79 -0.23
CA LEU A 924 24.91 -12.76 -0.59
C LEU A 924 24.74 -11.73 0.54
N GLU A 925 24.82 -12.19 1.79
CA GLU A 925 24.76 -11.31 2.96
C GLU A 925 26.02 -10.43 3.07
N GLU A 926 27.21 -11.02 2.85
CA GLU A 926 28.48 -10.28 2.83
C GLU A 926 28.53 -9.20 1.74
N GLN A 927 27.84 -9.40 0.62
CA GLN A 927 27.74 -8.41 -0.47
C GLN A 927 26.70 -7.32 -0.19
N LEU A 928 25.55 -7.66 0.39
CA LEU A 928 24.44 -6.72 0.56
C LEU A 928 24.70 -5.69 1.67
N ARG A 929 25.35 -6.10 2.77
CA ARG A 929 25.52 -5.26 3.96
C ARG A 929 26.37 -4.00 3.72
N PRO A 930 27.55 -4.05 3.06
CA PRO A 930 28.33 -2.85 2.73
C PRO A 930 27.60 -1.91 1.76
N LEU A 931 26.82 -2.48 0.85
CA LEU A 931 26.06 -1.72 -0.14
C LEU A 931 24.92 -0.94 0.54
N LEU A 932 24.14 -1.59 1.40
CA LEU A 932 23.04 -0.94 2.13
C LEU A 932 23.52 0.25 2.97
N GLN A 933 24.69 0.15 3.61
CA GLN A 933 25.26 1.25 4.40
C GLN A 933 25.43 2.56 3.59
N ARG A 934 25.66 2.48 2.28
CA ARG A 934 25.80 3.67 1.41
C ARG A 934 24.48 4.39 1.15
N PHE A 935 23.35 3.70 1.29
CA PHE A 935 22.03 4.22 0.94
C PHE A 935 21.13 4.47 2.17
N LEU A 936 21.65 4.23 3.38
CA LEU A 936 20.96 4.52 4.63
C LEU A 936 21.25 5.95 5.12
N PRO A 937 20.28 6.62 5.78
CA PRO A 937 20.53 7.90 6.44
C PRO A 937 21.53 7.76 7.59
N ILE A 938 22.22 8.86 7.90
CA ILE A 938 23.14 8.93 9.05
C ILE A 938 22.37 8.62 10.35
N GLY A 939 22.87 7.66 11.13
CA GLY A 939 22.24 7.22 12.39
C GLY A 939 21.11 6.20 12.23
N THR A 940 20.92 5.68 11.02
CA THR A 940 20.03 4.56 10.71
C THR A 940 20.84 3.32 10.40
N ARG A 941 20.38 2.16 10.88
CA ARG A 941 20.95 0.84 10.56
C ARG A 941 19.89 -0.06 9.94
N ALA A 942 20.28 -0.89 8.98
CA ALA A 942 19.43 -1.94 8.44
C ALA A 942 19.78 -3.29 9.09
N VAL A 943 18.75 -4.04 9.51
CA VAL A 943 18.88 -5.43 9.97
C VAL A 943 18.14 -6.33 9.00
N LEU A 944 18.82 -7.36 8.48
CA LEU A 944 18.23 -8.33 7.57
C LEU A 944 17.48 -9.40 8.37
N VAL A 945 16.21 -9.66 8.05
CA VAL A 945 15.37 -10.65 8.71
C VAL A 945 14.85 -11.64 7.68
N PHE A 946 15.37 -12.86 7.67
CA PHE A 946 14.99 -13.90 6.71
C PHE A 946 13.76 -14.70 7.18
N ALA A 947 12.81 -14.97 6.28
CA ALA A 947 11.61 -15.78 6.54
C ALA A 947 11.53 -17.03 5.64
N PRO A 948 11.05 -18.20 6.14
CA PRO A 948 10.78 -18.52 7.54
C PRO A 948 12.06 -18.92 8.28
N ARG A 949 12.21 -18.49 9.54
CA ARG A 949 13.17 -19.12 10.44
C ARG A 949 12.59 -20.46 10.86
N THR A 950 13.24 -21.56 10.50
CA THR A 950 13.05 -22.82 11.21
C THR A 950 13.43 -22.54 12.66
N THR A 951 12.44 -22.52 13.54
CA THR A 951 12.69 -22.65 14.97
C THR A 951 13.41 -23.98 15.13
N THR A 952 14.69 -23.95 15.50
CA THR A 952 15.38 -25.17 15.93
C THR A 952 14.82 -25.52 17.29
N GLU A 953 13.75 -26.31 17.31
CA GLU A 953 13.32 -26.98 18.53
C GLU A 953 14.39 -28.03 18.85
N TYR A 954 15.12 -27.84 19.95
CA TYR A 954 16.04 -28.86 20.45
C TYR A 954 15.21 -30.00 21.03
N LEU A 955 14.85 -30.96 20.18
CA LEU A 955 14.38 -32.28 20.62
C LEU A 955 15.56 -33.02 21.25
N TYR A 956 15.59 -33.09 22.57
CA TYR A 956 16.53 -33.94 23.28
C TYR A 956 16.34 -35.39 22.82
N SER A 957 17.42 -36.03 22.38
CA SER A 957 17.39 -37.46 22.07
C SER A 957 17.20 -38.25 23.37
N PRO A 958 16.33 -39.29 23.40
CA PRO A 958 16.13 -40.11 24.59
C PRO A 958 17.47 -40.70 25.06
N GLY A 959 17.90 -40.37 26.27
CA GLY A 959 19.12 -40.90 26.89
C GLY A 959 20.32 -39.95 27.00
N HIS A 960 20.18 -38.66 26.68
CA HIS A 960 21.12 -37.66 27.21
C HIS A 960 20.74 -37.36 28.67
N ASP A 961 21.46 -37.96 29.61
CA ASP A 961 21.40 -37.56 31.02
C ASP A 961 21.82 -36.10 31.13
N ILE A 962 20.89 -35.30 31.63
CA ILE A 962 21.10 -33.90 31.97
C ILE A 962 22.08 -33.91 33.16
N ALA A 963 23.32 -33.51 32.93
CA ALA A 963 24.14 -33.01 34.02
C ALA A 963 23.52 -31.67 34.45
N GLU A 964 22.58 -31.75 35.39
CA GLU A 964 21.94 -30.60 36.01
C GLU A 964 22.97 -29.83 36.84
N SER A 965 23.46 -28.72 36.31
CA SER A 965 23.91 -27.61 37.16
C SER A 965 22.70 -26.71 37.37
N TYR A 966 22.10 -26.79 38.55
CA TYR A 966 21.03 -25.93 38.99
C TYR A 966 21.55 -24.49 39.16
N ALA A 967 21.26 -23.63 38.18
CA ALA A 967 20.99 -22.22 38.41
C ALA A 967 19.47 -22.09 38.37
N ASP A 968 18.83 -22.56 39.44
CA ASP A 968 17.38 -22.49 39.60
C ASP A 968 16.97 -21.07 39.95
N ASP A 969 16.27 -20.42 39.03
CA ASP A 969 15.38 -19.31 39.35
C ASP A 969 13.95 -19.86 39.26
N TYR A 970 13.53 -20.53 40.34
CA TYR A 970 12.12 -20.87 40.54
C TYR A 970 11.35 -19.57 40.84
N PRO A 971 10.33 -19.18 40.04
CA PRO A 971 9.30 -18.31 40.56
C PRO A 971 8.46 -19.14 41.54
N TYR A 972 8.75 -18.97 42.83
CA TYR A 972 7.85 -19.40 43.89
C TYR A 972 6.51 -18.66 43.73
N LEU A 973 5.48 -19.43 43.42
CA LEU A 973 4.08 -19.03 43.60
C LEU A 973 3.80 -19.05 45.10
N GLU A 974 3.79 -17.88 45.74
CA GLU A 974 3.09 -17.70 47.00
C GLU A 974 1.84 -16.87 46.79
N PHE A 975 0.73 -17.43 47.22
CA PHE A 975 -0.59 -16.80 47.26
C PHE A 975 -0.55 -15.61 48.22
N PHE A 976 -0.86 -14.41 47.74
CA PHE A 976 -1.18 -13.30 48.62
C PHE A 976 -2.62 -13.45 49.12
N SER A 977 -2.74 -13.83 50.39
CA SER A 977 -3.95 -13.56 51.19
C SER A 977 -4.04 -12.06 51.54
N ASP A 978 -5.25 -11.64 51.88
CA ASP A 978 -5.80 -10.28 52.08
C ASP A 978 -4.89 -9.17 52.67
N PRO A 979 -5.26 -7.88 52.44
CA PRO A 979 -4.34 -6.76 52.55
C PRO A 979 -4.06 -6.36 53.99
N GLY A 980 -2.79 -6.42 54.38
CA GLY A 980 -2.26 -5.79 55.59
C GLY A 980 -0.95 -5.08 55.26
N GLU A 981 -0.96 -3.75 55.26
CA GLU A 981 0.26 -2.95 55.24
C GLU A 981 1.10 -3.26 56.48
N THR A 982 2.28 -3.85 56.30
CA THR A 982 3.60 -3.21 56.49
C THR A 982 4.68 -4.27 56.34
N VAL A 983 5.61 -4.10 55.40
CA VAL A 983 6.89 -4.82 55.43
C VAL A 983 8.01 -3.89 54.98
N GLN A 984 8.96 -3.65 55.89
CA GLN A 984 10.33 -3.34 55.54
C GLN A 984 10.98 -4.63 55.01
N ALA A 985 11.25 -4.67 53.70
CA ALA A 985 12.17 -5.65 53.12
C ALA A 985 13.32 -4.88 52.49
N ALA A 986 14.53 -5.05 53.03
CA ALA A 986 15.74 -4.54 52.42
C ALA A 986 16.13 -5.48 51.27
N LEU A 987 15.72 -5.13 50.04
CA LEU A 987 16.18 -5.76 48.80
C LEU A 987 17.20 -4.83 48.15
N PRO A 988 18.50 -5.15 48.15
CA PRO A 988 19.46 -4.40 47.38
C PRO A 988 19.15 -4.67 45.89
N GLU A 989 18.97 -3.60 45.12
CA GLU A 989 18.83 -3.60 43.65
C GLU A 989 17.42 -3.71 43.03
N TRP A 990 16.35 -3.68 43.82
CA TRP A 990 14.97 -3.53 43.28
C TRP A 990 14.39 -2.14 43.59
N VAL A 991 13.76 -1.50 42.59
CA VAL A 991 12.94 -0.29 42.78
C VAL A 991 11.54 -0.54 42.22
N THR A 992 10.55 -0.63 43.09
CA THR A 992 9.13 -0.71 42.74
C THR A 992 8.65 0.62 42.18
N LEU A 993 8.17 0.64 40.92
CA LEU A 993 7.48 1.81 40.35
C LEU A 993 6.00 1.80 40.76
N LEU A 994 5.72 2.30 41.97
CA LEU A 994 4.36 2.61 42.42
C LEU A 994 3.91 3.95 41.81
N ALA A 995 3.37 3.91 40.61
CA ALA A 995 3.01 5.09 39.82
C ALA A 995 1.61 5.68 40.11
N THR A 996 1.15 5.69 41.35
CA THR A 996 -0.23 6.15 41.68
C THR A 996 -0.35 7.24 42.73
N THR A 997 0.73 7.75 43.32
CA THR A 997 0.68 8.92 44.21
C THR A 997 1.80 9.93 43.94
N ALA A 998 1.46 11.22 44.01
CA ALA A 998 2.35 12.35 43.70
C ALA A 998 3.58 12.48 44.62
N GLY A 999 3.67 11.67 45.68
CA GLY A 999 4.85 11.58 46.55
C GLY A 999 5.88 10.52 46.14
N HIS A 1000 5.57 9.64 45.16
CA HIS A 1000 6.44 8.56 44.71
C HIS A 1000 7.09 8.85 43.35
N VAL A 1001 7.41 10.12 43.09
CA VAL A 1001 8.14 10.53 41.88
C VAL A 1001 9.63 10.40 42.16
N SER A 1002 10.30 9.42 41.55
CA SER A 1002 11.76 9.24 41.66
C SER A 1002 12.59 10.25 40.85
N ALA A 1003 11.97 11.35 40.41
CA ALA A 1003 12.61 12.41 39.66
C ALA A 1003 12.36 13.75 40.38
N ASP A 1004 13.43 14.51 40.59
CA ASP A 1004 13.34 15.87 41.07
C ASP A 1004 12.71 16.74 39.96
N PRO A 1005 11.51 17.31 40.15
CA PRO A 1005 10.86 18.16 39.16
C PRO A 1005 11.63 19.46 38.86
N HIS A 1006 12.72 19.73 39.58
CA HIS A 1006 13.61 20.88 39.35
C HIS A 1006 14.90 20.49 38.61
N ASP A 1007 15.15 19.20 38.36
CA ASP A 1007 16.31 18.72 37.58
C ASP A 1007 15.88 17.86 36.38
N LEU A 1008 15.82 18.51 35.21
CA LEU A 1008 15.46 17.91 33.92
C LEU A 1008 16.42 16.82 33.44
N THR A 1009 17.61 16.66 34.04
CA THR A 1009 18.58 15.63 33.64
C THR A 1009 18.20 14.22 34.12
N THR A 1010 17.41 14.13 35.20
CA THR A 1010 16.95 12.86 35.78
C THR A 1010 15.97 12.10 34.87
N PHE A 1011 15.28 12.79 33.97
CA PHE A 1011 14.40 12.18 32.95
C PHE A 1011 15.15 11.34 31.90
N ARG A 1012 16.45 11.55 31.70
CA ARG A 1012 17.23 10.87 30.64
C ARG A 1012 17.56 9.41 30.95
N ARG A 1013 17.47 8.96 32.21
CA ARG A 1013 17.93 7.63 32.66
C ARG A 1013 16.91 6.49 32.52
N ARG A 1014 15.67 6.75 32.06
CA ARG A 1014 14.56 5.76 32.07
C ARG A 1014 14.37 4.94 30.78
N ALA A 1015 15.23 5.04 29.77
CA ALA A 1015 14.94 4.48 28.44
C ALA A 1015 15.43 3.04 28.19
N TRP A 1016 16.01 2.36 29.17
CA TRP A 1016 16.67 1.07 28.96
C TRP A 1016 16.67 0.17 30.19
N PHE A 1017 16.32 -1.10 29.99
CA PHE A 1017 16.64 -2.21 30.88
C PHE A 1017 17.42 -3.24 30.06
N PRO A 1018 18.54 -3.79 30.56
CA PRO A 1018 19.23 -4.89 29.91
C PRO A 1018 18.31 -6.11 29.84
N PRO A 1019 18.36 -6.92 28.76
CA PRO A 1019 17.77 -8.26 28.80
C PRO A 1019 18.47 -9.09 29.88
N PRO A 1020 17.75 -9.96 30.62
CA PRO A 1020 18.39 -10.92 31.50
C PRO A 1020 19.31 -11.82 30.66
N ALA A 1021 20.48 -12.14 31.24
CA ALA A 1021 21.53 -12.94 30.61
C ALA A 1021 21.05 -14.33 30.21
#